data_AF-Q2HFY0-F1
#
_entry.id   AF-Q2HFY0-F1
#
_cell.length_a   1.000
_cell.length_b   1.000
_cell.length_c   1.000
_cell.angle_alpha   90.00
_cell.angle_beta   90.00
_cell.angle_gamma   90.00
#
_symmetry.space_group_name_H-M   'P 1'
#
loop_
_entity.id
_entity.type
_entity.pdbx_description
1 polymer ?
#
loop_
_entity_poly.entity_id
_entity_poly.type
_entity_poly.pdbx_seq_one_letter_code
_entity_poly.pdbx_strand_id
1 'polypeptide(L)'
;MTSVYSPGSPILLPNGARIFNRLIDFLRQQYVRYGFQEVITPTIYKKALWAKSGHLENYSDDMYTVTSTSPSRAEVTDRGEEAEYGLKPMNCPGHCLIFASQTRSYRDLPIRYADFSPLHRNEISGALSGLTRVRRFHQDDGHIFCRPSQIRDEIAKTLDFVRLTYGVLGLGPYRLVLSTRPEQYIGSEEDWTQAESALREALVGSRLQYTINPGDGAFYGPKIDIILKDSDGKEHQTATIQLDFQLPKRFNLEYTAPAPEFEKRGAITTDAELLAEYGPVQPVLIHRAVLGSAERLMALLIEHYKGKWPFWLNPRQAIVITVNNSEPVANWARQTRDILLGVSASTSTIEAASPTGLAIDIDDSNRGVELKVREAKTKGYGLIIGVGPRDVETKTVGVNATSLAKPDATFHEIKKLKRIDMSPAKLRDYMLSSIKYNAMDLSNPSDPPPDYITAARAHGIPLRQSAPIKKGPFPLELPILTHLRSKRVILASASPRRKALLAQVSIHHSPPCPFPLPSSQRTLLTTPNPQIGLTNLEIIPSTEPEDLDKKTHTPEEYVAATARRKCLAVYQTALTRQQEATEHKQKQDVPNPVPDPRVLEDPAVVIAADTVIATRGGQILEKPRSEADHVRMLTHLRDTIRHRVLTAVCVLAPKADATHPGYEIASHVEGTNVFFAGADDGLPDDVIESYVRTREGADKAGGYALQGVGGMVLVDKVEGSVDNVIGLPVRKCLQLCERVVFRQGEEVEGEDGEGDEE
;
A
#
# COMPACT_ATOMS: atom_id res chain seq x y z
N MET A 1 32.54 -13.14 -0.41
CA MET A 1 33.93 -13.52 -0.77
C MET A 1 34.42 -12.57 -1.84
N THR A 2 35.69 -12.18 -1.83
CA THR A 2 36.32 -11.43 -2.92
C THR A 2 37.26 -12.37 -3.69
N SER A 3 37.40 -12.14 -4.99
CA SER A 3 38.30 -12.93 -5.85
C SER A 3 39.34 -12.01 -6.46
N VAL A 4 40.60 -12.46 -6.52
CA VAL A 4 41.67 -11.75 -7.24
C VAL A 4 41.36 -11.63 -8.74
N TYR A 5 40.56 -12.55 -9.27
CA TYR A 5 40.11 -12.55 -10.66
C TYR A 5 38.92 -11.61 -10.92
N SER A 6 38.30 -11.04 -9.87
CA SER A 6 37.21 -10.07 -9.99
C SER A 6 37.23 -9.07 -8.82
N PRO A 7 38.25 -8.19 -8.77
CA PRO A 7 38.41 -7.23 -7.68
C PRO A 7 37.23 -6.25 -7.65
N GLY A 8 36.70 -5.98 -6.45
CA GLY A 8 35.52 -5.13 -6.28
C GLY A 8 34.21 -5.75 -6.75
N SER A 9 34.17 -7.04 -7.08
CA SER A 9 32.93 -7.75 -7.43
C SER A 9 32.61 -8.79 -6.37
N PRO A 10 31.64 -8.53 -5.47
CA PRO A 10 31.34 -9.46 -4.38
C PRO A 10 30.71 -10.77 -4.90
N ILE A 11 31.22 -11.90 -4.40
CA ILE A 11 30.60 -13.22 -4.58
C ILE A 11 29.69 -13.50 -3.39
N LEU A 12 28.38 -13.50 -3.63
CA LEU A 12 27.35 -13.84 -2.67
C LEU A 12 27.16 -15.37 -2.62
N LEU A 13 27.62 -15.99 -1.54
CA LEU A 13 27.41 -17.42 -1.27
C LEU A 13 25.93 -17.71 -0.95
N PRO A 14 25.46 -18.97 -0.87
CA PRO A 14 24.03 -19.28 -0.74
C PRO A 14 23.28 -18.49 0.35
N ASN A 15 23.87 -18.32 1.53
CA ASN A 15 23.27 -17.52 2.60
C ASN A 15 23.22 -16.01 2.28
N GLY A 16 24.26 -15.46 1.67
CA GLY A 16 24.27 -14.07 1.23
C GLY A 16 23.25 -13.83 0.11
N ALA A 17 23.14 -14.77 -0.83
CA ALA A 17 22.15 -14.74 -1.91
C ALA A 17 20.71 -14.79 -1.37
N ARG A 18 20.44 -15.58 -0.31
CA ARG A 18 19.11 -15.58 0.37
C ARG A 18 18.73 -14.21 0.91
N ILE A 19 19.65 -13.52 1.61
CA ILE A 19 19.42 -12.17 2.13
C ILE A 19 19.17 -11.21 0.96
N PHE A 20 20.05 -11.21 -0.04
CA PHE A 20 19.97 -10.36 -1.22
C PHE A 20 18.63 -10.52 -1.96
N ASN A 21 18.23 -11.75 -2.27
CA ASN A 21 16.98 -12.02 -2.98
C ASN A 21 15.76 -11.60 -2.16
N ARG A 22 15.77 -11.82 -0.84
CA ARG A 22 14.65 -11.40 0.03
C ARG A 22 14.49 -9.89 0.10
N LEU A 23 15.59 -9.12 0.08
CA LEU A 23 15.52 -7.66 -0.02
C LEU A 23 14.90 -7.21 -1.35
N ILE A 24 15.31 -7.84 -2.45
CA ILE A 24 14.77 -7.54 -3.78
C ILE A 24 13.29 -7.92 -3.86
N ASP A 25 12.92 -9.11 -3.42
CA ASP A 25 11.54 -9.60 -3.46
C ASP A 25 10.62 -8.74 -2.57
N PHE A 26 11.12 -8.28 -1.42
CA PHE A 26 10.42 -7.30 -0.59
C PHE A 26 10.14 -6.01 -1.38
N LEU A 27 11.13 -5.44 -2.07
CA LEU A 27 10.94 -4.23 -2.87
C LEU A 27 10.02 -4.44 -4.07
N ARG A 28 10.11 -5.58 -4.75
CA ARG A 28 9.20 -5.93 -5.86
C ARG A 28 7.75 -5.95 -5.41
N GLN A 29 7.47 -6.43 -4.20
CA GLN A 29 6.12 -6.35 -3.62
C GLN A 29 5.69 -4.90 -3.39
N GLN A 30 6.61 -4.04 -2.95
CA GLN A 30 6.33 -2.62 -2.76
C GLN A 30 6.15 -1.87 -4.10
N TYR A 31 6.81 -2.29 -5.18
CA TYR A 31 6.62 -1.71 -6.51
C TYR A 31 5.16 -1.76 -6.96
N VAL A 32 4.43 -2.83 -6.65
CA VAL A 32 3.00 -2.94 -6.92
C VAL A 32 2.22 -1.85 -6.16
N ARG A 33 2.55 -1.63 -4.89
CA ARG A 33 1.90 -0.61 -4.04
C ARG A 33 2.18 0.82 -4.52
N TYR A 34 3.41 1.11 -4.96
CA TYR A 34 3.82 2.44 -5.42
C TYR A 34 3.66 2.65 -6.94
N GLY A 35 3.13 1.66 -7.66
CA GLY A 35 2.81 1.77 -9.09
C GLY A 35 4.03 1.76 -10.02
N PHE A 36 5.08 1.03 -9.66
CA PHE A 36 6.27 0.80 -10.48
C PHE A 36 6.13 -0.45 -11.35
N GLN A 37 6.65 -0.38 -12.57
CA GLN A 37 6.74 -1.50 -13.50
C GLN A 37 8.21 -1.90 -13.66
N GLU A 38 8.55 -3.14 -13.31
CA GLU A 38 9.92 -3.64 -13.43
C GLU A 38 10.26 -3.87 -14.91
N VAL A 39 11.42 -3.37 -15.33
CA VAL A 39 11.99 -3.55 -16.67
C VAL A 39 13.37 -4.17 -16.55
N ILE A 40 13.75 -4.96 -17.56
CA ILE A 40 15.10 -5.54 -17.66
C ILE A 40 15.76 -4.95 -18.89
N THR A 41 16.83 -4.20 -18.67
CA THR A 41 17.52 -3.46 -19.73
C THR A 41 18.90 -4.05 -20.06
N PRO A 42 19.41 -3.88 -21.30
CA PRO A 42 20.76 -4.29 -21.65
C PRO A 42 21.84 -3.79 -20.68
N THR A 43 22.94 -4.54 -20.56
CA THR A 43 24.09 -4.15 -19.72
C THR A 43 25.16 -3.39 -20.50
N ILE A 44 25.24 -3.61 -21.81
CA ILE A 44 26.18 -2.96 -22.73
C ILE A 44 25.42 -2.09 -23.72
N TYR A 45 25.93 -0.89 -23.99
CA TYR A 45 25.38 0.03 -24.97
C TYR A 45 26.49 0.64 -25.82
N LYS A 46 26.17 1.03 -27.06
CA LYS A 46 27.10 1.73 -27.96
C LYS A 46 27.56 3.05 -27.31
N LYS A 47 28.83 3.42 -27.49
CA LYS A 47 29.42 4.66 -26.97
C LYS A 47 28.62 5.92 -27.31
N ALA A 48 27.98 5.93 -28.49
CA ALA A 48 27.10 7.01 -28.94
C ALA A 48 25.93 7.29 -27.96
N LEU A 49 25.40 6.28 -27.27
CA LEU A 49 24.33 6.50 -26.28
C LEU A 49 24.86 7.30 -25.08
N TRP A 50 26.07 7.00 -24.63
CA TRP A 50 26.70 7.67 -23.47
C TRP A 50 27.10 9.12 -23.79
N ALA A 51 27.52 9.39 -25.02
CA ALA A 51 27.72 10.76 -25.50
C ALA A 51 26.38 11.51 -25.60
N LYS A 52 25.35 10.86 -26.15
CA LYS A 52 23.99 11.44 -26.19
C LYS A 52 23.48 11.76 -24.79
N SER A 53 23.72 10.90 -23.80
CA SER A 53 23.29 11.12 -22.41
C SER A 53 24.17 12.09 -21.61
N GLY A 54 25.31 12.54 -22.14
CA GLY A 54 26.26 13.38 -21.40
C GLY A 54 27.11 12.62 -20.37
N HIS A 55 27.01 11.29 -20.32
CA HIS A 55 27.74 10.47 -19.35
C HIS A 55 29.17 10.19 -19.79
N LEU A 56 29.43 10.20 -21.10
CA LEU A 56 30.78 9.97 -21.61
C LEU A 56 31.72 11.10 -21.18
N GLU A 57 31.26 12.35 -21.20
CA GLU A 57 32.06 13.52 -20.85
C GLU A 57 32.32 13.64 -19.34
N ASN A 58 31.36 13.19 -18.53
CA ASN A 58 31.40 13.37 -17.07
C ASN A 58 31.84 12.10 -16.30
N TYR A 59 31.82 10.93 -16.94
CA TYR A 59 31.96 9.62 -16.25
C TYR A 59 32.87 8.64 -17.00
N SER A 60 33.60 9.07 -18.04
CA SER A 60 34.45 8.18 -18.87
C SER A 60 35.44 7.37 -18.04
N ASP A 61 36.10 8.02 -17.08
CA ASP A 61 37.19 7.42 -16.30
C ASP A 61 36.67 6.33 -15.35
N ASP A 62 35.41 6.47 -14.93
CA ASP A 62 34.68 5.55 -14.06
C ASP A 62 33.88 4.48 -14.84
N MET A 63 33.98 4.44 -16.18
CA MET A 63 33.28 3.46 -17.02
C MET A 63 34.20 2.35 -17.53
N TYR A 64 33.67 1.13 -17.62
CA TYR A 64 34.34 0.05 -18.34
C TYR A 64 33.96 0.06 -19.81
N THR A 65 34.96 0.09 -20.69
CA THR A 65 34.78 -0.09 -22.14
C THR A 65 34.79 -1.57 -22.50
N VAL A 66 33.93 -1.96 -23.43
CA VAL A 66 33.81 -3.31 -23.97
C VAL A 66 34.10 -3.26 -25.47
N THR A 67 35.08 -4.04 -25.91
CA THR A 67 35.46 -4.17 -27.32
C THR A 67 35.33 -5.63 -27.77
N SER A 68 35.05 -5.83 -29.06
CA SER A 68 35.03 -7.17 -29.66
C SER A 68 36.45 -7.60 -29.98
N THR A 69 36.81 -8.85 -29.69
CA THR A 69 38.13 -9.41 -30.03
C THR A 69 38.19 -9.99 -31.45
N SER A 70 37.08 -9.96 -32.20
CA SER A 70 36.97 -10.59 -33.51
C SER A 70 36.97 -9.53 -34.62
N PRO A 71 38.07 -9.37 -35.38
CA PRO A 71 38.18 -8.34 -36.40
C PRO A 71 37.14 -8.47 -37.52
N SER A 72 36.70 -9.70 -37.81
CA SER A 72 35.69 -9.99 -38.84
C SER A 72 34.25 -9.66 -38.43
N ARG A 73 34.03 -9.34 -37.15
CA ARG A 73 32.72 -8.93 -36.59
C ARG A 73 32.75 -7.51 -36.02
N ALA A 74 33.83 -6.77 -36.24
CA ALA A 74 33.90 -5.37 -35.88
C ALA A 74 32.92 -4.60 -36.78
N GLU A 75 31.84 -4.09 -36.20
CA GLU A 75 31.02 -3.08 -36.88
C GLU A 75 31.88 -1.83 -37.05
N VAL A 76 32.18 -1.49 -38.30
CA VAL A 76 32.88 -0.25 -38.64
C VAL A 76 31.84 0.88 -38.59
N THR A 77 32.09 1.89 -37.78
CA THR A 77 31.27 3.11 -37.75
C THR A 77 31.41 3.87 -39.08
N ASP A 78 30.50 4.79 -39.39
CA ASP A 78 30.57 5.64 -40.60
C ASP A 78 31.87 6.45 -40.73
N ARG A 79 32.69 6.49 -39.66
CA ARG A 79 33.99 7.17 -39.58
C ARG A 79 35.21 6.23 -39.69
N GLY A 80 35.00 4.93 -39.93
CA GLY A 80 36.10 3.97 -40.07
C GLY A 80 36.66 3.42 -38.75
N GLU A 81 36.05 3.75 -37.61
CA GLU A 81 36.47 3.28 -36.27
C GLU A 81 35.65 2.05 -35.84
N GLU A 82 36.26 1.14 -35.06
CA GLU A 82 35.54 0.00 -34.48
C GLU A 82 34.44 0.48 -33.52
N ALA A 83 33.26 -0.16 -33.56
CA ALA A 83 32.17 0.14 -32.64
C ALA A 83 32.56 -0.17 -31.19
N GLU A 84 32.90 0.86 -30.42
CA GLU A 84 33.13 0.76 -28.98
C GLU A 84 31.81 0.74 -28.19
N TYR A 85 31.75 -0.14 -27.18
CA TYR A 85 30.62 -0.25 -26.26
C TYR A 85 31.07 0.15 -24.85
N GLY A 86 30.13 0.67 -24.06
CA GLY A 86 30.33 0.92 -22.63
C GLY A 86 29.45 0.00 -21.80
N LEU A 87 30.00 -0.54 -20.72
CA LEU A 87 29.25 -1.23 -19.68
C LEU A 87 28.54 -0.19 -18.81
N LYS A 88 27.25 -0.39 -18.54
CA LYS A 88 26.44 0.64 -17.90
C LYS A 88 26.86 0.94 -16.45
N PRO A 89 27.11 2.22 -16.09
CA PRO A 89 27.29 2.65 -14.71
C PRO A 89 25.97 3.06 -14.02
N MET A 90 24.90 3.28 -14.81
CA MET A 90 23.56 3.71 -14.40
C MET A 90 22.51 3.26 -15.45
N ASN A 91 21.23 3.14 -15.08
CA ASN A 91 20.18 2.65 -16.00
C ASN A 91 19.43 3.76 -16.77
N CYS A 92 19.53 5.02 -16.34
CA CYS A 92 18.70 6.13 -16.81
C CYS A 92 18.60 6.25 -18.34
N PRO A 93 19.70 6.17 -19.12
CA PRO A 93 19.65 6.24 -20.58
C PRO A 93 18.81 5.13 -21.21
N GLY A 94 18.87 3.91 -20.67
CA GLY A 94 18.06 2.79 -21.14
C GLY A 94 16.57 3.03 -20.92
N HIS A 95 16.19 3.63 -19.80
CA HIS A 95 14.79 3.94 -19.49
C HIS A 95 14.26 5.09 -20.36
N CYS A 96 15.11 6.05 -20.73
CA CYS A 96 14.78 7.08 -21.71
C CYS A 96 14.48 6.48 -23.10
N LEU A 97 15.22 5.45 -23.52
CA LEU A 97 14.94 4.74 -24.77
C LEU A 97 13.57 4.03 -24.73
N ILE A 98 13.19 3.43 -23.60
CA ILE A 98 11.88 2.80 -23.42
C ILE A 98 10.76 3.85 -23.44
N PHE A 99 10.98 5.01 -22.83
CA PHE A 99 10.02 6.10 -22.90
C PHE A 99 9.79 6.56 -24.34
N ALA A 100 10.89 6.82 -25.07
CA ALA A 100 10.88 7.31 -26.44
C ALA A 100 10.36 6.31 -27.48
N SER A 101 10.30 5.00 -27.17
CA SER A 101 9.87 3.98 -28.13
C SER A 101 8.36 3.97 -28.40
N GLN A 102 7.57 4.75 -27.66
CA GLN A 102 6.12 4.83 -27.82
C GLN A 102 5.66 6.30 -27.72
N THR A 103 4.63 6.66 -28.47
CA THR A 103 3.96 7.95 -28.31
C THR A 103 3.29 8.01 -26.93
N ARG A 104 3.51 9.10 -26.19
CA ARG A 104 2.98 9.27 -24.83
C ARG A 104 1.95 10.39 -24.76
N SER A 105 0.90 10.19 -23.97
CA SER A 105 -0.08 11.22 -23.61
C SER A 105 0.11 11.65 -22.16
N TYR A 106 -0.30 12.88 -21.84
CA TYR A 106 -0.37 13.35 -20.45
C TYR A 106 -1.16 12.43 -19.51
N ARG A 107 -2.08 11.62 -20.07
CA ARG A 107 -2.89 10.63 -19.34
C ARG A 107 -2.12 9.39 -18.91
N ASP A 108 -1.02 9.09 -19.58
CA ASP A 108 -0.15 7.95 -19.25
C ASP A 108 0.76 8.28 -18.06
N LEU A 109 0.98 9.58 -17.79
CA LEU A 109 1.88 10.07 -16.76
C LEU A 109 1.18 10.13 -15.39
N PRO A 110 1.84 9.69 -14.30
CA PRO A 110 3.26 9.33 -14.23
C PRO A 110 3.58 7.88 -14.62
N ILE A 111 4.60 7.70 -15.45
CA ILE A 111 5.17 6.39 -15.81
C ILE A 111 6.35 6.11 -14.89
N ARG A 112 6.38 4.94 -14.26
CA ARG A 112 7.41 4.56 -13.28
C ARG A 112 8.06 3.24 -13.67
N TYR A 113 9.34 3.28 -14.00
CA TYR A 113 10.14 2.09 -14.26
C TYR A 113 11.03 1.77 -13.07
N ALA A 114 11.19 0.48 -12.76
CA ALA A 114 12.15 -0.03 -11.79
C ALA A 114 13.10 -1.02 -12.46
N ASP A 115 14.37 -1.04 -12.06
CA ASP A 115 15.39 -1.90 -12.67
C ASP A 115 16.47 -2.30 -11.65
N PHE A 116 16.68 -3.61 -11.51
CA PHE A 116 17.68 -4.22 -10.63
C PHE A 116 18.91 -4.75 -11.38
N SER A 117 19.12 -4.30 -12.61
CA SER A 117 20.26 -4.72 -13.42
C SER A 117 21.60 -4.45 -12.72
N PRO A 118 22.61 -5.32 -12.92
CA PRO A 118 23.94 -5.08 -12.39
C PRO A 118 24.57 -3.85 -13.04
N LEU A 119 25.07 -2.94 -12.20
CA LEU A 119 25.80 -1.74 -12.58
C LEU A 119 27.29 -1.92 -12.33
N HIS A 120 28.10 -1.28 -13.16
CA HIS A 120 29.56 -1.37 -13.07
C HIS A 120 30.19 0.01 -13.10
N ARG A 121 31.04 0.29 -12.11
CA ARG A 121 31.82 1.53 -12.00
C ARG A 121 33.27 1.19 -11.70
N ASN A 122 34.19 1.83 -12.40
CA ASN A 122 35.62 1.60 -12.29
C ASN A 122 36.24 2.35 -11.11
N GLU A 123 35.70 2.09 -9.92
CA GLU A 123 36.17 2.68 -8.67
C GLU A 123 37.66 2.43 -8.46
N ILE A 124 38.38 3.47 -7.98
CA ILE A 124 39.80 3.41 -7.66
C ILE A 124 40.03 2.28 -6.65
N SER A 125 41.00 1.40 -6.92
CA SER A 125 41.23 0.18 -6.12
C SER A 125 41.41 0.45 -4.62
N GLY A 126 42.04 1.58 -4.25
CA GLY A 126 42.25 1.98 -2.85
C GLY A 126 40.99 2.47 -2.13
N ALA A 127 39.92 2.80 -2.86
CA ALA A 127 38.65 3.25 -2.29
C ALA A 127 37.66 2.08 -2.05
N LEU A 128 37.95 0.88 -2.57
CA LEU A 128 37.12 -0.30 -2.39
C LEU A 128 37.09 -0.72 -0.92
N SER A 129 35.89 -0.97 -0.38
CA SER A 129 35.73 -1.35 1.03
C SER A 129 34.52 -2.26 1.20
N GLY A 130 34.79 -3.48 1.69
CA GLY A 130 33.78 -4.49 2.02
C GLY A 130 32.68 -4.64 0.96
N LEU A 131 31.44 -4.39 1.37
CA LEU A 131 30.28 -4.28 0.48
C LEU A 131 29.79 -2.83 0.30
N THR A 132 30.35 -1.87 1.05
CA THR A 132 29.92 -0.47 1.02
C THR A 132 30.36 0.27 -0.24
N ARG A 133 31.52 -0.11 -0.80
CA ARG A 133 32.05 0.46 -2.04
C ARG A 133 32.69 -0.64 -2.88
N VAL A 134 32.05 -0.94 -4.02
CA VAL A 134 32.34 -2.08 -4.91
C VAL A 134 32.25 -1.61 -6.36
N ARG A 135 32.88 -2.35 -7.27
CA ARG A 135 32.87 -2.07 -8.73
C ARG A 135 31.64 -2.61 -9.43
N ARG A 136 31.11 -3.73 -8.96
CA ARG A 136 29.83 -4.30 -9.42
C ARG A 136 28.83 -4.27 -8.27
N PHE A 137 27.66 -3.69 -8.52
CA PHE A 137 26.57 -3.61 -7.54
C PHE A 137 25.20 -3.62 -8.21
N HIS A 138 24.16 -3.83 -7.42
CA HIS A 138 22.76 -3.77 -7.88
C HIS A 138 22.05 -2.66 -7.13
N GLN A 139 21.54 -1.70 -7.88
CA GLN A 139 20.76 -0.59 -7.34
C GLN A 139 19.27 -0.91 -7.49
N ASP A 140 18.44 -0.54 -6.52
CA ASP A 140 16.99 -0.60 -6.63
C ASP A 140 16.46 0.61 -7.43
N ASP A 141 17.01 0.73 -8.64
CA ASP A 141 16.95 1.93 -9.44
C ASP A 141 15.53 2.17 -9.95
N GLY A 142 15.08 3.41 -9.89
CA GLY A 142 13.73 3.78 -10.32
C GLY A 142 13.73 5.13 -11.03
N HIS A 143 13.00 5.18 -12.15
CA HIS A 143 12.83 6.37 -12.96
C HIS A 143 11.35 6.70 -13.12
N ILE A 144 10.96 7.90 -12.70
CA ILE A 144 9.60 8.40 -12.81
C ILE A 144 9.58 9.49 -13.87
N PHE A 145 8.87 9.26 -14.96
CA PHE A 145 8.52 10.29 -15.94
C PHE A 145 7.19 10.88 -15.51
N CYS A 146 7.16 12.17 -15.21
CA CYS A 146 5.95 12.83 -14.73
C CYS A 146 5.79 14.24 -15.32
N ARG A 147 4.60 14.78 -15.14
CA ARG A 147 4.28 16.17 -15.47
C ARG A 147 4.88 17.11 -14.40
N PRO A 148 5.25 18.35 -14.73
CA PRO A 148 5.76 19.30 -13.75
C PRO A 148 4.84 19.48 -12.52
N SER A 149 3.51 19.48 -12.73
CA SER A 149 2.52 19.59 -11.65
C SER A 149 2.46 18.36 -10.73
N GLN A 150 3.05 17.22 -11.12
CA GLN A 150 3.03 15.96 -10.37
C GLN A 150 4.28 15.77 -9.48
N ILE A 151 5.33 16.59 -9.66
CA ILE A 151 6.63 16.42 -8.99
C ILE A 151 6.49 16.28 -7.47
N ARG A 152 5.73 17.20 -6.84
CA ARG A 152 5.54 17.21 -5.38
C ARG A 152 4.97 15.90 -4.85
N ASP A 153 3.93 15.40 -5.49
CA ASP A 153 3.22 14.20 -5.05
C ASP A 153 4.07 12.92 -5.28
N GLU A 154 4.88 12.88 -6.35
CA GLU A 154 5.79 11.77 -6.63
C GLU A 154 6.99 11.73 -5.68
N ILE A 155 7.54 12.89 -5.29
CA ILE A 155 8.56 12.98 -4.24
C ILE A 155 7.99 12.52 -2.90
N ALA A 156 6.78 13.00 -2.54
CA ALA A 156 6.14 12.61 -1.28
C ALA A 156 5.90 11.09 -1.19
N LYS A 157 5.42 10.45 -2.27
CA LYS A 157 5.29 8.99 -2.35
C LYS A 157 6.63 8.27 -2.24
N THR A 158 7.69 8.82 -2.83
CA THR A 158 9.03 8.22 -2.75
C THR A 158 9.59 8.31 -1.32
N LEU A 159 9.39 9.43 -0.63
CA LEU A 159 9.76 9.59 0.78
C LEU A 159 8.97 8.64 1.70
N ASP A 160 7.67 8.41 1.43
CA ASP A 160 6.87 7.40 2.15
C ASP A 160 7.42 5.99 1.92
N PHE A 161 7.86 5.69 0.69
CA PHE A 161 8.47 4.40 0.38
C PHE A 161 9.80 4.20 1.12
N VAL A 162 10.65 5.22 1.18
CA VAL A 162 11.88 5.19 1.99
C VAL A 162 11.55 4.94 3.45
N ARG A 163 10.61 5.69 4.03
CA ARG A 163 10.20 5.55 5.43
C ARG A 163 9.71 4.13 5.75
N LEU A 164 8.84 3.58 4.90
CA LEU A 164 8.33 2.21 5.07
C LEU A 164 9.46 1.19 5.02
N THR A 165 10.33 1.30 4.02
CA THR A 165 11.42 0.33 3.82
C THR A 165 12.40 0.35 4.99
N TYR A 166 12.78 1.55 5.44
CA TYR A 166 13.81 1.72 6.46
C TYR A 166 13.32 1.21 7.79
N GLY A 167 12.05 1.46 8.10
CA GLY A 167 11.49 0.94 9.32
C GLY A 167 11.30 -0.59 9.30
N VAL A 168 10.88 -1.21 8.18
CA VAL A 168 10.83 -2.69 8.08
C VAL A 168 12.22 -3.30 8.26
N LEU A 169 13.26 -2.59 7.85
CA LEU A 169 14.65 -2.98 8.02
C LEU A 169 15.22 -2.63 9.41
N GLY A 170 14.48 -1.92 10.26
CA GLY A 170 14.96 -1.46 11.57
C GLY A 170 15.99 -0.33 11.50
N LEU A 171 16.14 0.33 10.34
CA LEU A 171 17.12 1.39 10.11
C LEU A 171 16.55 2.77 10.51
N GLY A 172 17.22 3.43 11.46
CA GLY A 172 16.89 4.79 11.88
C GLY A 172 17.54 5.16 13.21
N PRO A 173 17.60 6.46 13.57
CA PRO A 173 17.12 7.62 12.81
C PRO A 173 17.98 7.94 11.58
N TYR A 174 17.40 8.58 10.56
CA TYR A 174 18.10 9.07 9.36
C TYR A 174 17.84 10.57 9.14
N ARG A 175 18.77 11.23 8.45
CA ARG A 175 18.69 12.65 8.09
C ARG A 175 18.42 12.81 6.60
N LEU A 176 17.56 13.77 6.25
CA LEU A 176 17.38 14.22 4.88
C LEU A 176 18.30 15.40 4.59
N VAL A 177 18.95 15.38 3.43
CA VAL A 177 19.87 16.42 2.98
C VAL A 177 19.47 16.88 1.59
N LEU A 178 19.15 18.16 1.42
CA LEU A 178 18.91 18.78 0.11
C LEU A 178 20.23 19.29 -0.45
N SER A 179 20.75 18.61 -1.46
CA SER A 179 22.00 18.96 -2.15
C SER A 179 21.69 19.81 -3.39
N THR A 180 22.20 21.05 -3.41
CA THR A 180 21.88 22.08 -4.42
C THR A 180 22.94 22.17 -5.51
N ARG A 181 22.70 23.03 -6.52
CA ARG A 181 23.52 23.18 -7.73
C ARG A 181 25.03 23.24 -7.46
N PRO A 182 25.84 22.35 -8.08
CA PRO A 182 27.30 22.36 -8.01
C PRO A 182 27.92 23.47 -8.88
N GLU A 183 29.24 23.68 -8.80
CA GLU A 183 29.96 24.63 -9.66
C GLU A 183 29.91 24.23 -11.14
N GLN A 184 30.01 22.92 -11.42
CA GLN A 184 29.93 22.36 -12.77
C GLN A 184 28.58 21.67 -12.97
N TYR A 185 27.71 22.25 -13.79
CA TYR A 185 26.37 21.74 -14.07
C TYR A 185 25.99 21.88 -15.55
N ILE A 186 25.00 21.12 -15.98
CA ILE A 186 24.38 21.23 -17.30
C ILE A 186 22.96 21.81 -17.19
N GLY A 187 22.53 22.59 -18.20
CA GLY A 187 21.20 23.21 -18.24
C GLY A 187 21.18 24.72 -17.97
N SER A 188 19.99 25.33 -18.01
CA SER A 188 19.81 26.76 -17.71
C SER A 188 19.70 27.00 -16.20
N GLU A 189 20.07 28.20 -15.73
CA GLU A 189 19.89 28.55 -14.33
C GLU A 189 18.42 28.54 -13.88
N GLU A 190 17.51 28.82 -14.80
CA GLU A 190 16.06 28.80 -14.56
C GLU A 190 15.56 27.38 -14.27
N ASP A 191 15.96 26.39 -15.09
CA ASP A 191 15.61 24.98 -14.86
C ASP A 191 16.07 24.52 -13.46
N TRP A 192 17.30 24.92 -13.08
CA TRP A 192 17.89 24.59 -11.79
C TRP A 192 17.13 25.23 -10.63
N THR A 193 16.80 26.52 -10.76
CA THR A 193 16.02 27.25 -9.75
C THR A 193 14.65 26.60 -9.56
N GLN A 194 14.00 26.20 -10.65
CA GLN A 194 12.71 25.50 -10.62
C GLN A 194 12.84 24.13 -9.93
N ALA A 195 13.87 23.35 -10.27
CA ALA A 195 14.12 22.04 -9.68
C ALA A 195 14.38 22.12 -8.17
N GLU A 196 15.20 23.08 -7.74
CA GLU A 196 15.49 23.31 -6.31
C GLU A 196 14.26 23.76 -5.54
N SER A 197 13.43 24.65 -6.12
CA SER A 197 12.17 25.07 -5.51
C SER A 197 11.23 23.89 -5.36
N ALA A 198 11.07 23.05 -6.39
CA ALA A 198 10.19 21.89 -6.36
C ALA A 198 10.60 20.87 -5.29
N LEU A 199 11.90 20.57 -5.15
CA LEU A 199 12.40 19.69 -4.07
C LEU A 199 12.18 20.31 -2.68
N ARG A 200 12.45 21.62 -2.54
CA ARG A 200 12.24 22.34 -1.28
C ARG A 200 10.78 22.33 -0.86
N GLU A 201 9.87 22.64 -1.78
CA GLU A 201 8.42 22.62 -1.53
C GLU A 201 7.92 21.22 -1.16
N ALA A 202 8.43 20.17 -1.82
CA ALA A 202 8.12 18.79 -1.47
C ALA A 202 8.61 18.43 -0.05
N LEU A 203 9.82 18.85 0.33
CA LEU A 203 10.35 18.64 1.68
C LEU A 203 9.54 19.39 2.74
N VAL A 204 9.21 20.67 2.50
CA VAL A 204 8.37 21.48 3.40
C VAL A 204 6.98 20.84 3.56
N GLY A 205 6.37 20.40 2.47
CA GLY A 205 5.08 19.71 2.48
C GLY A 205 5.11 18.37 3.24
N SER A 206 6.26 17.66 3.23
CA SER A 206 6.43 16.41 3.96
C SER A 206 6.52 16.56 5.48
N ARG A 207 6.78 17.78 5.98
CA ARG A 207 7.04 18.11 7.40
C ARG A 207 8.21 17.32 8.02
N LEU A 208 9.11 16.77 7.19
CA LEU A 208 10.32 16.09 7.65
C LEU A 208 11.44 17.12 7.84
N GLN A 209 12.26 16.93 8.88
CA GLN A 209 13.44 17.75 9.09
C GLN A 209 14.49 17.44 8.02
N TYR A 210 15.05 18.48 7.42
CA TYR A 210 16.11 18.36 6.43
C TYR A 210 17.17 19.44 6.61
N THR A 211 18.38 19.16 6.16
CA THR A 211 19.50 20.12 6.10
C THR A 211 19.83 20.43 4.64
N ILE A 212 20.42 21.60 4.37
CA ILE A 212 20.89 21.95 3.02
C ILE A 212 22.38 21.65 2.93
N ASN A 213 22.82 21.04 1.82
CA ASN A 213 24.23 20.84 1.48
C ASN A 213 24.57 21.60 0.18
N PRO A 214 25.06 22.84 0.27
CA PRO A 214 25.32 23.66 -0.91
C PRO A 214 26.38 23.04 -1.83
N GLY A 215 26.10 22.95 -3.12
CA GLY A 215 27.10 22.57 -4.13
C GLY A 215 27.32 21.07 -4.35
N ASP A 216 26.54 20.21 -3.68
CA ASP A 216 26.72 18.75 -3.73
C ASP A 216 25.65 18.03 -4.59
N GLY A 217 24.90 18.78 -5.41
CA GLY A 217 23.96 18.24 -6.38
C GLY A 217 24.63 17.42 -7.47
N ALA A 218 23.88 16.56 -8.17
CA ALA A 218 24.41 15.88 -9.36
C ALA A 218 24.60 16.89 -10.49
N PHE A 219 25.47 16.61 -11.48
CA PHE A 219 25.71 17.57 -12.58
C PHE A 219 24.45 17.90 -13.42
N TYR A 220 23.42 17.05 -13.37
CA TYR A 220 22.15 17.20 -14.10
C TYR A 220 20.96 17.69 -13.26
N GLY A 221 21.10 17.80 -11.94
CA GLY A 221 20.00 18.28 -11.10
C GLY A 221 20.23 18.18 -9.58
N PRO A 222 19.39 18.85 -8.77
CA PRO A 222 19.45 18.79 -7.33
C PRO A 222 18.90 17.45 -6.81
N LYS A 223 19.28 17.08 -5.58
CA LYS A 223 18.89 15.79 -4.98
C LYS A 223 18.59 15.87 -3.50
N ILE A 224 17.73 14.98 -3.03
CA ILE A 224 17.48 14.69 -1.63
C ILE A 224 18.24 13.41 -1.29
N ASP A 225 19.24 13.53 -0.44
CA ASP A 225 20.05 12.42 0.04
C ASP A 225 19.61 11.98 1.43
N ILE A 226 19.54 10.67 1.64
CA ILE A 226 19.18 10.06 2.91
C ILE A 226 20.45 9.51 3.55
N ILE A 227 20.79 10.11 4.68
CA ILE A 227 22.02 9.84 5.41
C ILE A 227 21.69 9.00 6.64
N LEU A 228 22.26 7.81 6.70
CA LEU A 228 22.24 6.92 7.86
C LEU A 228 23.55 7.03 8.62
N LYS A 229 23.49 6.97 9.95
CA LYS A 229 24.67 6.74 10.79
C LYS A 229 24.78 5.27 11.11
N ASP A 230 25.98 4.72 10.95
CA ASP A 230 26.31 3.38 11.44
C ASP A 230 26.55 3.40 12.96
N SER A 231 26.83 2.22 13.52
CA SER A 231 27.08 2.06 14.97
C SER A 231 28.34 2.78 15.47
N ASP A 232 29.27 3.11 14.58
CA ASP A 232 30.51 3.82 14.89
C ASP A 232 30.37 5.34 14.63
N GLY A 233 29.16 5.79 14.24
CA GLY A 233 28.83 7.19 14.02
C GLY A 233 29.21 7.73 12.65
N LYS A 234 29.72 6.89 11.73
CA LYS A 234 30.04 7.28 10.37
C LYS A 234 28.77 7.38 9.53
N GLU A 235 28.74 8.42 8.70
CA GLU A 235 27.60 8.75 7.86
C GLU A 235 27.71 8.06 6.49
N HIS A 236 26.62 7.42 6.07
CA HIS A 236 26.49 6.73 4.80
C HIS A 236 25.28 7.24 4.03
N GLN A 237 25.50 7.68 2.80
CA GLN A 237 24.43 7.95 1.85
C GLN A 237 23.87 6.63 1.32
N THR A 238 22.56 6.47 1.43
CA THR A 238 21.84 5.22 1.09
C THR A 238 20.79 5.49 0.03
N ALA A 239 19.59 5.94 0.43
CA ALA A 239 18.58 6.39 -0.53
C ALA A 239 18.93 7.77 -1.11
N THR A 240 18.41 8.02 -2.32
CA THR A 240 18.52 9.32 -2.99
C THR A 240 17.31 9.55 -3.89
N ILE A 241 16.88 10.80 -4.01
CA ILE A 241 15.82 11.25 -4.94
C ILE A 241 16.40 12.44 -5.71
N GLN A 242 16.54 12.33 -7.02
CA GLN A 242 17.22 13.31 -7.86
C GLN A 242 16.28 13.79 -8.95
N LEU A 243 16.19 15.11 -9.13
CA LEU A 243 15.25 15.74 -10.06
C LEU A 243 15.99 16.21 -11.31
N ASP A 244 15.71 15.60 -12.45
CA ASP A 244 16.44 15.79 -13.71
C ASP A 244 15.54 16.39 -14.80
N PHE A 245 15.91 17.59 -15.25
CA PHE A 245 15.29 18.30 -16.38
C PHE A 245 16.11 18.19 -17.67
N GLN A 246 17.32 17.65 -17.59
CA GLN A 246 18.36 17.70 -18.62
C GLN A 246 18.35 16.45 -19.49
N LEU A 247 18.27 15.26 -18.89
CA LEU A 247 18.26 14.02 -19.66
C LEU A 247 17.03 13.90 -20.59
N PRO A 248 15.80 14.28 -20.17
CA PRO A 248 14.66 14.37 -21.09
C PRO A 248 14.93 15.26 -22.31
N LYS A 249 15.59 16.42 -22.12
CA LYS A 249 15.98 17.33 -23.20
C LYS A 249 16.98 16.68 -24.15
N ARG A 250 18.04 16.05 -23.65
CA ARG A 250 19.06 15.39 -24.49
C ARG A 250 18.50 14.21 -25.30
N PHE A 251 17.47 13.56 -24.79
CA PHE A 251 16.78 12.48 -25.49
C PHE A 251 15.62 12.93 -26.38
N ASN A 252 15.27 14.22 -26.37
CA ASN A 252 14.08 14.78 -27.02
C ASN A 252 12.82 14.01 -26.61
N LEU A 253 12.66 13.75 -25.31
CA LEU A 253 11.49 13.06 -24.78
C LEU A 253 10.30 14.02 -24.75
N GLU A 254 9.16 13.56 -25.24
CA GLU A 254 7.95 14.37 -25.34
C GLU A 254 6.69 13.54 -25.04
N TYR A 255 5.66 14.20 -24.53
CA TYR A 255 4.30 13.68 -24.46
C TYR A 255 3.31 14.73 -24.95
N THR A 256 2.16 14.32 -25.47
CA THR A 256 1.13 15.24 -25.96
C THR A 256 0.19 15.65 -24.82
N ALA A 257 -0.04 16.96 -24.68
CA ALA A 257 -0.91 17.54 -23.64
C ALA A 257 -1.75 18.72 -24.17
N PRO A 258 -2.95 18.97 -23.59
CA PRO A 258 -3.69 20.20 -23.84
C PRO A 258 -3.02 21.40 -23.18
N ALA A 259 -3.22 22.60 -23.72
CA ALA A 259 -2.63 23.85 -23.22
C ALA A 259 -1.12 23.71 -22.92
N PRO A 260 -0.29 23.32 -23.91
CA PRO A 260 1.11 22.91 -23.69
C PRO A 260 1.96 23.97 -22.95
N GLU A 261 1.70 25.26 -23.18
CA GLU A 261 2.41 26.36 -22.49
C GLU A 261 2.08 26.48 -20.98
N PHE A 262 0.89 26.04 -20.56
CA PHE A 262 0.54 25.96 -19.13
C PHE A 262 1.07 24.67 -18.52
N GLU A 263 0.94 23.56 -19.24
CA GLU A 263 1.42 22.25 -18.81
C GLU A 263 2.94 22.25 -18.56
N LYS A 264 3.74 22.91 -19.43
CA LYS A 264 5.20 23.11 -19.24
C LYS A 264 5.55 23.77 -17.91
N ARG A 265 4.71 24.69 -17.43
CA ARG A 265 4.90 25.40 -16.15
C ARG A 265 4.30 24.66 -14.96
N GLY A 266 3.62 23.54 -15.19
CA GLY A 266 2.86 22.83 -14.15
C GLY A 266 1.62 23.60 -13.68
N ALA A 267 1.14 24.57 -14.48
CA ALA A 267 -0.03 25.39 -14.18
C ALA A 267 -1.30 24.74 -14.74
N ILE A 268 -2.44 24.99 -14.11
CA ILE A 268 -3.75 24.49 -14.56
C ILE A 268 -4.53 25.68 -15.14
N THR A 269 -5.11 25.50 -16.34
CA THR A 269 -6.05 26.45 -16.96
C THR A 269 -7.43 25.82 -17.10
N THR A 270 -8.47 26.63 -16.99
CA THR A 270 -9.88 26.25 -17.21
C THR A 270 -10.45 26.82 -18.50
N ASP A 271 -9.64 27.55 -19.28
CA ASP A 271 -10.05 28.16 -20.54
C ASP A 271 -10.26 27.10 -21.63
N ALA A 272 -11.46 27.04 -22.19
CA ALA A 272 -11.84 26.05 -23.19
C ALA A 272 -11.06 26.20 -24.51
N GLU A 273 -10.67 27.41 -24.89
CA GLU A 273 -9.92 27.66 -26.14
C GLU A 273 -8.48 27.15 -26.00
N LEU A 274 -7.84 27.44 -24.86
CA LEU A 274 -6.48 26.97 -24.56
C LEU A 274 -6.43 25.45 -24.35
N LEU A 275 -7.47 24.86 -23.76
CA LEU A 275 -7.57 23.41 -23.57
C LEU A 275 -7.85 22.64 -24.89
N ALA A 276 -8.32 23.32 -25.93
CA ALA A 276 -8.49 22.74 -27.25
C ALA A 276 -7.16 22.61 -28.02
N GLU A 277 -6.14 23.38 -27.65
CA GLU A 277 -4.80 23.31 -28.25
C GLU A 277 -4.01 22.14 -27.65
N TYR A 278 -3.54 21.21 -28.48
CA TYR A 278 -2.68 20.10 -28.08
C TYR A 278 -1.28 20.27 -28.68
N GLY A 279 -0.25 20.05 -27.86
CA GLY A 279 1.13 20.13 -28.30
C GLY A 279 2.06 19.21 -27.51
N PRO A 280 3.30 19.04 -27.98
CA PRO A 280 4.33 18.29 -27.27
C PRO A 280 4.83 19.08 -26.05
N VAL A 281 5.00 18.37 -24.94
CA VAL A 281 5.59 18.87 -23.70
C VAL A 281 6.66 17.89 -23.24
N GLN A 282 7.76 18.41 -22.69
CA GLN A 282 8.83 17.57 -22.16
C GLN A 282 8.46 17.05 -20.77
N PRO A 283 8.64 15.75 -20.47
CA PRO A 283 8.43 15.22 -19.13
C PRO A 283 9.58 15.60 -18.20
N VAL A 284 9.30 15.59 -16.91
CA VAL A 284 10.31 15.68 -15.85
C VAL A 284 10.70 14.28 -15.42
N LEU A 285 11.99 14.05 -15.23
CA LEU A 285 12.53 12.76 -14.81
C LEU A 285 12.95 12.81 -13.35
N ILE A 286 12.46 11.88 -12.54
CA ILE A 286 12.89 11.70 -11.16
C ILE A 286 13.66 10.38 -11.07
N HIS A 287 14.94 10.45 -10.73
CA HIS A 287 15.75 9.29 -10.39
C HIS A 287 15.58 9.01 -8.91
N ARG A 288 15.48 7.75 -8.54
CA ARG A 288 15.48 7.38 -7.13
C ARG A 288 16.07 6.01 -6.87
N ALA A 289 16.59 5.85 -5.67
CA ALA A 289 16.91 4.56 -5.08
C ALA A 289 16.49 4.61 -3.61
N VAL A 290 15.90 3.52 -3.09
CA VAL A 290 15.49 3.40 -1.69
C VAL A 290 16.57 2.69 -0.88
N LEU A 291 17.16 1.61 -1.38
CA LEU A 291 18.31 0.99 -0.69
C LEU A 291 19.60 1.73 -1.02
N GLY A 292 19.65 2.36 -2.19
CA GLY A 292 20.91 2.66 -2.85
C GLY A 292 21.38 1.37 -3.52
N SER A 293 22.60 0.90 -3.22
CA SER A 293 22.98 -0.45 -3.62
C SER A 293 22.56 -1.48 -2.58
N ALA A 294 22.04 -2.62 -3.05
CA ALA A 294 21.70 -3.75 -2.21
C ALA A 294 22.93 -4.24 -1.41
N GLU A 295 24.12 -4.22 -2.02
CA GLU A 295 25.38 -4.57 -1.36
C GLU A 295 25.71 -3.64 -0.20
N ARG A 296 25.63 -2.31 -0.39
CA ARG A 296 25.92 -1.34 0.66
C ARG A 296 24.94 -1.49 1.81
N LEU A 297 23.64 -1.61 1.49
CA LEU A 297 22.62 -1.82 2.50
C LEU A 297 22.85 -3.13 3.27
N MET A 298 23.20 -4.23 2.60
CA MET A 298 23.56 -5.47 3.27
C MET A 298 24.73 -5.28 4.23
N ALA A 299 25.73 -4.47 3.88
CA ALA A 299 26.83 -4.13 4.78
C ALA A 299 26.32 -3.45 6.06
N LEU A 300 25.49 -2.42 5.90
CA LEU A 300 24.89 -1.69 7.03
C LEU A 300 24.00 -2.58 7.89
N LEU A 301 23.25 -3.50 7.29
CA LEU A 301 22.41 -4.46 8.02
C LEU A 301 23.24 -5.50 8.78
N ILE A 302 24.37 -5.95 8.23
CA ILE A 302 25.30 -6.85 8.92
C ILE A 302 25.80 -6.19 10.21
N GLU A 303 26.19 -4.92 10.13
CA GLU A 303 26.66 -4.12 11.27
C GLU A 303 25.52 -3.85 12.27
N HIS A 304 24.37 -3.40 11.78
CA HIS A 304 23.20 -3.10 12.60
C HIS A 304 22.73 -4.30 13.41
N TYR A 305 22.58 -5.46 12.77
CA TYR A 305 22.10 -6.68 13.42
C TYR A 305 23.20 -7.49 14.11
N LYS A 306 24.49 -7.18 13.88
CA LYS A 306 25.63 -7.94 14.41
C LYS A 306 25.50 -9.45 14.16
N GLY A 307 24.96 -9.82 12.99
CA GLY A 307 24.67 -11.20 12.60
C GLY A 307 23.38 -11.82 13.16
N LYS A 308 22.60 -11.10 13.99
CA LYS A 308 21.29 -11.52 14.52
C LYS A 308 20.15 -10.99 13.66
N TRP A 309 19.93 -11.64 12.52
CA TRP A 309 18.95 -11.22 11.54
C TRP A 309 17.50 -11.35 12.02
N PRO A 310 16.59 -10.44 11.61
CA PRO A 310 15.16 -10.63 11.82
C PRO A 310 14.69 -11.85 11.04
N PHE A 311 13.67 -12.55 11.54
CA PHE A 311 13.30 -13.88 11.06
C PHE A 311 13.03 -13.96 9.55
N TRP A 312 12.40 -12.92 8.98
CA TRP A 312 12.11 -12.86 7.55
C TRP A 312 13.38 -12.75 6.70
N LEU A 313 14.39 -12.03 7.18
CA LEU A 313 15.65 -11.81 6.47
C LEU A 313 16.71 -12.87 6.77
N ASN A 314 16.59 -13.58 7.90
CA ASN A 314 17.60 -14.53 8.38
C ASN A 314 17.85 -15.65 7.36
N PRO A 315 19.08 -15.82 6.82
CA PRO A 315 19.37 -16.86 5.85
C PRO A 315 19.31 -18.29 6.43
N ARG A 316 19.23 -18.42 7.75
CA ARG A 316 19.15 -19.65 8.53
C ARG A 316 17.89 -19.63 9.40
N GLN A 317 16.71 -19.71 8.77
CA GLN A 317 15.45 -19.52 9.48
C GLN A 317 15.17 -20.65 10.47
N ALA A 318 15.35 -21.90 10.08
CA ALA A 318 15.20 -23.02 11.00
C ALA A 318 16.17 -24.17 10.74
N ILE A 319 16.43 -24.95 11.78
CA ILE A 319 17.15 -26.22 11.70
C ILE A 319 16.37 -27.32 12.45
N VAL A 320 16.29 -28.49 11.83
CA VAL A 320 15.73 -29.70 12.43
C VAL A 320 16.88 -30.56 12.97
N ILE A 321 16.87 -30.84 14.26
CA ILE A 321 17.90 -31.60 14.97
C ILE A 321 17.30 -32.91 15.47
N THR A 322 17.92 -34.03 15.11
CA THR A 322 17.51 -35.33 15.62
C THR A 322 18.13 -35.61 16.99
N VAL A 323 17.33 -36.18 17.90
CA VAL A 323 17.77 -36.63 19.23
C VAL A 323 18.66 -37.87 19.13
N ASN A 324 18.38 -38.73 18.15
CA ASN A 324 19.19 -39.90 17.81
C ASN A 324 19.18 -40.12 16.29
N ASN A 325 19.95 -41.12 15.86
CA ASN A 325 20.16 -41.43 14.44
C ASN A 325 19.33 -42.61 13.95
N SER A 326 18.29 -43.00 14.70
CA SER A 326 17.41 -44.08 14.25
C SER A 326 16.68 -43.67 12.96
N GLU A 327 16.53 -44.62 12.05
CA GLU A 327 15.90 -44.39 10.75
C GLU A 327 14.48 -43.78 10.84
N PRO A 328 13.61 -44.17 11.79
CA PRO A 328 12.30 -43.53 11.97
C PRO A 328 12.40 -42.04 12.32
N VAL A 329 13.36 -41.66 13.17
CA VAL A 329 13.57 -40.26 13.60
C VAL A 329 14.18 -39.43 12.48
N ALA A 330 15.18 -39.97 11.77
CA ALA A 330 15.78 -39.30 10.62
C ALA A 330 14.78 -39.10 9.48
N ASN A 331 13.93 -40.09 9.20
CA ASN A 331 12.85 -39.97 8.23
C ASN A 331 11.82 -38.92 8.65
N TRP A 332 11.41 -38.89 9.91
CA TRP A 332 10.48 -37.87 10.40
C TRP A 332 11.07 -36.45 10.33
N ALA A 333 12.38 -36.29 10.56
CA ALA A 333 13.07 -35.01 10.37
C ALA A 333 13.08 -34.56 8.90
N ARG A 334 13.32 -35.47 7.96
CA ARG A 334 13.22 -35.19 6.51
C ARG A 334 11.79 -34.82 6.10
N GLN A 335 10.80 -35.59 6.55
CA GLN A 335 9.38 -35.29 6.30
C GLN A 335 8.96 -33.93 6.89
N THR A 336 9.43 -33.61 8.11
CA THR A 336 9.20 -32.29 8.72
C THR A 336 9.76 -31.17 7.84
N ARG A 337 11.01 -31.27 7.39
CA ARG A 337 11.61 -30.30 6.47
C ARG A 337 10.78 -30.15 5.21
N ASP A 338 10.37 -31.27 4.60
CA ASP A 338 9.62 -31.28 3.34
C ASP A 338 8.24 -30.63 3.48
N ILE A 339 7.55 -30.88 4.61
CA ILE A 339 6.29 -30.20 4.97
C ILE A 339 6.52 -28.69 5.13
N LEU A 340 7.56 -28.28 5.87
CA LEU A 340 7.89 -26.86 6.07
C LEU A 340 8.25 -26.17 4.76
N LEU A 341 8.97 -26.85 3.86
CA LEU A 341 9.31 -26.35 2.54
C LEU A 341 8.12 -26.33 1.57
N GLY A 342 7.02 -27.02 1.87
CA GLY A 342 5.87 -27.14 0.98
C GLY A 342 6.10 -28.09 -0.20
N VAL A 343 7.05 -29.03 -0.06
CA VAL A 343 7.42 -30.01 -1.09
C VAL A 343 6.89 -31.37 -0.64
N SER A 344 5.65 -31.72 -1.01
CA SER A 344 5.11 -33.05 -0.68
C SER A 344 5.73 -34.12 -1.58
N ALA A 345 6.18 -35.23 -0.99
CA ALA A 345 6.76 -36.38 -1.70
C ALA A 345 5.70 -37.31 -2.34
N SER A 346 4.42 -36.96 -2.30
CA SER A 346 3.32 -37.89 -2.59
C SER A 346 2.23 -37.26 -3.45
N THR A 347 2.48 -37.13 -4.75
CA THR A 347 1.42 -37.33 -5.76
C THR A 347 2.03 -37.57 -7.13
N SER A 348 1.64 -38.66 -7.76
CA SER A 348 1.89 -39.01 -9.17
C SER A 348 1.16 -38.08 -10.16
N THR A 349 0.52 -37.03 -9.65
CA THR A 349 -0.10 -35.95 -10.40
C THR A 349 0.79 -34.72 -10.34
N ILE A 350 0.95 -34.04 -11.49
CA ILE A 350 1.66 -32.75 -11.63
C ILE A 350 0.80 -31.65 -10.97
N GLU A 351 0.47 -31.80 -9.69
CA GLU A 351 -0.09 -30.71 -8.90
C GLU A 351 1.08 -29.83 -8.48
N ALA A 352 1.01 -28.55 -8.83
CA ALA A 352 2.09 -27.60 -8.57
C ALA A 352 2.37 -27.57 -7.06
N ALA A 353 3.51 -28.16 -6.65
CA ALA A 353 4.04 -27.96 -5.32
C ALA A 353 4.05 -26.45 -5.03
N SER A 354 3.60 -26.05 -3.84
CA SER A 354 3.58 -24.65 -3.40
C SER A 354 4.74 -24.43 -2.43
N PRO A 355 5.99 -24.29 -2.93
CA PRO A 355 7.14 -24.13 -2.07
C PRO A 355 7.03 -22.84 -1.25
N THR A 356 7.34 -22.92 0.03
CA THR A 356 7.18 -21.82 0.98
C THR A 356 8.29 -20.77 0.93
N GLY A 357 9.42 -21.09 0.30
CA GLY A 357 10.62 -20.24 0.29
C GLY A 357 11.38 -20.18 1.63
N LEU A 358 11.00 -21.02 2.61
CA LEU A 358 11.66 -21.10 3.90
C LEU A 358 13.06 -21.73 3.79
N ALA A 359 13.99 -21.28 4.62
CA ALA A 359 15.34 -21.85 4.72
C ALA A 359 15.43 -22.82 5.90
N ILE A 360 15.32 -24.12 5.61
CA ILE A 360 15.29 -25.21 6.59
C ILE A 360 16.48 -26.14 6.39
N ASP A 361 17.34 -26.26 7.40
CA ASP A 361 18.46 -27.23 7.42
C ASP A 361 18.13 -28.43 8.32
N ILE A 362 18.86 -29.55 8.16
CA ILE A 362 18.76 -30.74 9.03
C ILE A 362 20.15 -31.07 9.59
N ASP A 363 20.21 -31.42 10.87
CA ASP A 363 21.36 -32.07 11.50
C ASP A 363 20.95 -33.43 12.10
N ASP A 364 21.10 -34.47 11.29
CA ASP A 364 20.90 -35.87 11.64
C ASP A 364 22.23 -36.59 11.98
N SER A 365 23.31 -35.85 12.25
CA SER A 365 24.63 -36.45 12.58
C SER A 365 24.63 -37.19 13.91
N ASN A 366 25.51 -38.18 14.07
CA ASN A 366 25.61 -38.98 15.30
C ASN A 366 26.41 -38.24 16.39
N ARG A 367 25.93 -37.07 16.80
CA ARG A 367 26.56 -36.17 17.78
C ARG A 367 25.58 -35.86 18.90
N GLY A 368 26.09 -35.52 20.08
CA GLY A 368 25.25 -35.16 21.22
C GLY A 368 24.33 -33.97 20.90
N VAL A 369 23.07 -34.05 21.32
CA VAL A 369 22.04 -33.02 21.04
C VAL A 369 22.47 -31.63 21.53
N GLU A 370 23.10 -31.56 22.69
CA GLU A 370 23.62 -30.30 23.25
C GLU A 370 24.65 -29.64 22.32
N LEU A 371 25.54 -30.44 21.71
CA LEU A 371 26.52 -29.95 20.76
C LEU A 371 25.84 -29.39 19.51
N LYS A 372 24.85 -30.12 18.96
CA LYS A 372 24.07 -29.69 17.78
C LYS A 372 23.32 -28.38 18.06
N VAL A 373 22.64 -28.28 19.21
CA VAL A 373 21.91 -27.07 19.64
C VAL A 373 22.87 -25.91 19.84
N ARG A 374 24.02 -26.13 20.47
CA ARG A 374 25.05 -25.09 20.65
C ARG A 374 25.56 -24.57 19.31
N GLU A 375 25.89 -25.45 18.37
CA GLU A 375 26.33 -25.05 17.02
C GLU A 375 25.25 -24.30 16.25
N ALA A 376 23.99 -24.72 16.34
CA ALA A 376 22.87 -24.02 15.74
C ALA A 376 22.71 -22.60 16.32
N LYS A 377 22.82 -22.44 17.64
CA LYS A 377 22.80 -21.12 18.28
C LYS A 377 23.98 -20.26 17.84
N THR A 378 25.19 -20.81 17.79
CA THR A 378 26.38 -20.08 17.31
C THR A 378 26.24 -19.65 15.85
N LYS A 379 25.59 -20.47 15.01
CA LYS A 379 25.31 -20.12 13.60
C LYS A 379 24.17 -19.12 13.42
N GLY A 380 23.43 -18.78 14.49
CA GLY A 380 22.35 -17.78 14.45
C GLY A 380 21.05 -18.28 13.81
N TYR A 381 20.70 -19.57 13.97
CA TYR A 381 19.40 -20.05 13.51
C TYR A 381 18.26 -19.37 14.25
N GLY A 382 17.22 -18.94 13.52
CA GLY A 382 16.03 -18.34 14.12
C GLY A 382 15.27 -19.35 14.98
N LEU A 383 14.96 -20.52 14.42
CA LEU A 383 14.26 -21.62 15.08
C LEU A 383 15.11 -22.89 15.15
N ILE A 384 15.10 -23.54 16.30
CA ILE A 384 15.70 -24.86 16.51
C ILE A 384 14.58 -25.84 16.84
N ILE A 385 14.42 -26.85 15.99
CA ILE A 385 13.35 -27.84 16.04
C ILE A 385 13.98 -29.18 16.43
N GLY A 386 13.54 -29.76 17.55
CA GLY A 386 14.00 -31.06 18.03
C GLY A 386 13.04 -32.18 17.61
N VAL A 387 13.61 -33.30 17.15
CA VAL A 387 12.86 -34.49 16.76
C VAL A 387 13.40 -35.72 17.47
N GLY A 388 12.59 -36.37 18.30
CA GLY A 388 12.92 -37.61 19.00
C GLY A 388 11.91 -38.74 18.74
N PRO A 389 12.09 -39.91 19.36
CA PRO A 389 11.21 -41.08 19.14
C PRO A 389 9.73 -40.78 19.43
N ARG A 390 9.45 -40.07 20.52
CA ARG A 390 8.07 -39.67 20.89
C ARG A 390 7.40 -38.83 19.80
N ASP A 391 8.15 -37.96 19.12
CA ASP A 391 7.65 -37.09 18.06
C ASP A 391 7.21 -37.86 16.81
N VAL A 392 7.86 -38.99 16.54
CA VAL A 392 7.51 -39.90 15.44
C VAL A 392 6.15 -40.55 15.70
N GLU A 393 5.91 -40.97 16.95
CA GLU A 393 4.66 -41.59 17.40
C GLU A 393 3.51 -40.58 17.40
N THR A 394 3.74 -39.37 17.93
CA THR A 394 2.71 -38.34 18.06
C THR A 394 2.53 -37.47 16.81
N LYS A 395 3.37 -37.66 15.78
CA LYS A 395 3.41 -36.83 14.57
C LYS A 395 3.56 -35.33 14.88
N THR A 396 4.35 -35.00 15.90
CA THR A 396 4.66 -33.63 16.33
C THR A 396 6.14 -33.33 16.17
N VAL A 397 6.54 -32.10 16.48
CA VAL A 397 7.94 -31.70 16.66
C VAL A 397 8.06 -30.80 17.89
N GLY A 398 9.20 -30.88 18.58
CA GLY A 398 9.48 -30.04 19.73
C GLY A 398 10.15 -28.73 19.31
N VAL A 399 9.53 -27.59 19.62
CA VAL A 399 10.10 -26.26 19.33
C VAL A 399 10.58 -25.61 20.63
N ASN A 400 11.77 -25.00 20.58
CA ASN A 400 12.31 -24.26 21.72
C ASN A 400 11.65 -22.87 21.81
N ALA A 401 10.96 -22.57 22.92
CA ALA A 401 10.25 -21.30 23.12
C ALA A 401 11.16 -20.05 23.08
N THR A 402 12.47 -20.18 23.35
CA THR A 402 13.44 -19.07 23.22
C THR A 402 13.58 -18.56 21.79
N SER A 403 13.28 -19.41 20.79
CA SER A 403 13.28 -19.08 19.37
C SER A 403 11.97 -18.44 18.89
N LEU A 404 10.94 -18.42 19.75
CA LEU A 404 9.62 -17.85 19.50
C LEU A 404 9.42 -16.51 20.23
N ALA A 405 10.33 -16.13 21.12
CA ALA A 405 10.24 -14.92 21.94
C ALA A 405 10.90 -13.70 21.27
N LYS A 406 10.33 -12.51 21.52
CA LYS A 406 10.85 -11.21 21.06
C LYS A 406 12.32 -11.00 21.48
N PRO A 407 13.11 -10.22 20.70
CA PRO A 407 14.57 -10.09 20.87
C PRO A 407 15.09 -9.60 22.24
N ASP A 408 14.23 -9.12 23.14
CA ASP A 408 14.60 -8.47 24.40
C ASP A 408 14.42 -9.31 25.68
N ALA A 409 14.16 -10.62 25.58
CA ALA A 409 14.00 -11.48 26.76
C ALA A 409 15.30 -11.63 27.58
N THR A 410 15.24 -11.42 28.89
CA THR A 410 16.44 -11.44 29.77
C THR A 410 16.90 -12.86 30.12
N PHE A 411 18.20 -13.03 30.35
CA PHE A 411 18.87 -14.33 30.61
C PHE A 411 18.25 -15.15 31.77
N HIS A 412 17.56 -14.51 32.72
CA HIS A 412 16.91 -15.16 33.86
C HIS A 412 15.55 -15.80 33.51
N GLU A 413 14.84 -15.33 32.49
CA GLU A 413 13.57 -15.90 32.01
C GLU A 413 13.79 -17.17 31.16
N ILE A 414 14.95 -17.24 30.50
CA ILE A 414 15.36 -18.33 29.59
C ILE A 414 15.47 -19.68 30.32
N LYS A 415 15.83 -19.68 31.61
CA LYS A 415 16.03 -20.90 32.40
C LYS A 415 14.73 -21.64 32.76
N LYS A 416 13.55 -21.04 32.48
CA LYS A 416 12.21 -21.58 32.80
C LYS A 416 11.40 -22.10 31.58
N LEU A 417 11.94 -22.07 30.37
CA LEU A 417 11.14 -22.26 29.15
C LEU A 417 10.82 -23.74 28.81
N LYS A 418 9.52 -24.00 28.58
CA LYS A 418 8.95 -25.32 28.23
C LYS A 418 9.10 -25.61 26.72
N ARG A 419 9.36 -26.89 26.39
CA ARG A 419 9.23 -27.44 25.04
C ARG A 419 7.76 -27.35 24.60
N ILE A 420 7.51 -26.81 23.41
CA ILE A 420 6.17 -26.75 22.82
C ILE A 420 6.10 -27.79 21.70
N ASP A 421 5.24 -28.77 21.87
CA ASP A 421 4.98 -29.78 20.84
C ASP A 421 3.90 -29.26 19.87
N MET A 422 4.19 -29.27 18.57
CA MET A 422 3.25 -28.84 17.54
C MET A 422 3.38 -29.67 16.27
N SER A 423 2.35 -29.70 15.42
CA SER A 423 2.44 -30.37 14.12
C SER A 423 3.33 -29.56 13.15
N PRO A 424 4.05 -30.22 12.22
CA PRO A 424 4.84 -29.52 11.20
C PRO A 424 4.04 -28.54 10.35
N ALA A 425 2.76 -28.85 10.07
CA ALA A 425 1.87 -27.95 9.33
C ALA A 425 1.57 -26.66 10.12
N LYS A 426 1.23 -26.77 11.42
CA LYS A 426 1.00 -25.62 12.28
C LYS A 426 2.26 -24.76 12.44
N LEU A 427 3.43 -25.41 12.55
CA LEU A 427 4.72 -24.72 12.59
C LEU A 427 5.01 -23.96 11.29
N ARG A 428 4.72 -24.55 10.13
CA ARG A 428 4.86 -23.89 8.82
C ARG A 428 4.02 -22.61 8.77
N ASP A 429 2.75 -22.71 9.14
CA ASP A 429 1.82 -21.60 9.07
C ASP A 429 2.23 -20.48 10.05
N TYR A 430 2.73 -20.85 11.24
CA TYR A 430 3.35 -19.92 12.17
C TYR A 430 4.58 -19.21 11.59
N MET A 431 5.51 -19.94 10.98
CA MET A 431 6.71 -19.36 10.36
C MET A 431 6.34 -18.40 9.22
N LEU A 432 5.35 -18.75 8.41
CA LEU A 432 4.85 -17.89 7.33
C LEU A 432 4.14 -16.65 7.87
N SER A 433 3.36 -16.78 8.94
CA SER A 433 2.75 -15.63 9.62
C SER A 433 3.83 -14.69 10.17
N SER A 434 4.89 -15.22 10.80
CA SER A 434 5.99 -14.45 11.36
C SER A 434 6.76 -13.63 10.31
N ILE A 435 6.78 -14.10 9.05
CA ILE A 435 7.34 -13.36 7.91
C ILE A 435 6.42 -12.18 7.53
N LYS A 436 5.10 -12.39 7.53
CA LYS A 436 4.11 -11.36 7.22
C LYS A 436 4.01 -10.30 8.33
N TYR A 437 4.08 -10.71 9.59
CA TYR A 437 3.99 -9.83 10.77
C TYR A 437 5.23 -8.94 10.94
N ASN A 438 6.45 -9.47 10.77
CA ASN A 438 7.69 -8.67 10.91
C ASN A 438 7.95 -7.70 9.74
N ALA A 439 7.23 -7.84 8.62
CA ALA A 439 7.23 -6.85 7.53
C ALA A 439 6.26 -5.67 7.79
N MET A 440 5.49 -5.72 8.88
CA MET A 440 4.51 -4.68 9.26
C MET A 440 4.80 -3.99 10.60
N ASP A 441 5.83 -4.43 11.35
CA ASP A 441 6.11 -3.88 12.68
C ASP A 441 6.96 -2.61 12.60
N LEU A 442 6.27 -1.46 12.63
CA LEU A 442 6.84 -0.15 12.90
C LEU A 442 5.88 0.66 13.76
N SER A 443 6.11 0.65 15.08
CA SER A 443 5.70 1.75 15.94
C SER A 443 6.84 2.13 16.88
N ASN A 444 7.27 3.38 16.80
CA ASN A 444 8.29 4.02 17.64
C ASN A 444 7.60 4.60 18.93
N PRO A 445 8.36 5.12 19.92
CA PRO A 445 8.08 4.96 21.34
C PRO A 445 7.09 5.99 21.93
N SER A 446 6.58 5.59 23.10
CA SER A 446 5.84 6.31 24.14
C SER A 446 5.77 7.85 24.04
N ASP A 447 4.55 8.34 23.88
CA ASP A 447 3.95 9.39 24.71
C ASP A 447 2.43 9.24 24.63
N PRO A 448 1.65 9.39 25.73
CA PRO A 448 0.20 9.46 25.66
C PRO A 448 -0.26 10.93 25.60
N PRO A 449 -1.03 11.36 24.58
CA PRO A 449 -1.71 12.65 24.64
C PRO A 449 -3.20 12.59 24.20
N PRO A 450 -3.98 13.66 24.47
CA PRO A 450 -5.39 13.61 24.85
C PRO A 450 -6.38 13.58 23.66
N ASP A 451 -7.64 13.22 23.98
CA ASP A 451 -8.84 13.15 23.12
C ASP A 451 -8.60 13.20 21.59
N TYR A 452 -8.22 12.02 21.08
CA TYR A 452 -7.38 11.83 19.90
C TYR A 452 -8.05 11.98 18.53
N ILE A 453 -9.37 12.16 18.43
CA ILE A 453 -10.02 12.47 17.15
C ILE A 453 -10.00 13.98 16.89
N THR A 454 -10.32 14.78 17.91
CA THR A 454 -10.34 16.24 17.81
C THR A 454 -8.93 16.80 17.73
N ALA A 455 -7.99 16.26 18.51
CA ALA A 455 -6.58 16.60 18.44
C ALA A 455 -5.95 16.19 17.10
N ALA A 456 -6.26 15.00 16.56
CA ALA A 456 -5.77 14.60 15.23
C ALA A 456 -6.28 15.51 14.11
N ARG A 457 -7.55 15.93 14.14
CA ARG A 457 -8.11 16.89 13.18
C ARG A 457 -7.54 18.30 13.35
N ALA A 458 -7.36 18.77 14.58
CA ALA A 458 -6.77 20.08 14.88
C ALA A 458 -5.27 20.17 14.54
N HIS A 459 -4.53 19.05 14.65
CA HIS A 459 -3.11 18.96 14.30
C HIS A 459 -2.86 18.46 12.86
N GLY A 460 -3.92 18.24 12.08
CA GLY A 460 -3.83 17.84 10.67
C GLY A 460 -3.27 16.42 10.45
N ILE A 461 -3.44 15.52 11.42
CA ILE A 461 -3.08 14.11 11.31
C ILE A 461 -4.19 13.37 10.54
N PRO A 462 -3.91 12.83 9.33
CA PRO A 462 -4.92 12.14 8.53
C PRO A 462 -5.31 10.80 9.16
N LEU A 463 -6.61 10.54 9.28
CA LEU A 463 -7.15 9.21 9.61
C LEU A 463 -6.86 8.26 8.45
N ARG A 464 -6.34 7.06 8.74
CA ARG A 464 -6.00 6.07 7.71
C ARG A 464 -7.26 5.68 6.94
N GLN A 465 -7.29 6.02 5.65
CA GLN A 465 -8.40 5.69 4.77
C GLN A 465 -8.36 4.21 4.38
N SER A 466 -9.52 3.57 4.34
CA SER A 466 -9.68 2.18 3.90
C SER A 466 -9.34 2.07 2.41
N ALA A 467 -8.93 0.87 1.96
CA ALA A 467 -8.62 0.61 0.57
C ALA A 467 -9.83 0.91 -0.36
N PRO A 468 -9.60 1.37 -1.60
CA PRO A 468 -10.67 1.59 -2.57
C PRO A 468 -11.39 0.27 -2.90
N ILE A 469 -12.70 0.37 -3.16
CA ILE A 469 -13.55 -0.78 -3.51
C ILE A 469 -13.04 -1.40 -4.82
N LYS A 470 -12.87 -2.74 -4.84
CA LYS A 470 -12.54 -3.49 -6.06
C LYS A 470 -13.74 -3.45 -7.01
N LYS A 471 -13.51 -3.14 -8.29
CA LYS A 471 -14.56 -3.09 -9.32
C LYS A 471 -15.18 -4.48 -9.52
N GLY A 472 -16.50 -4.57 -9.35
CA GLY A 472 -17.30 -5.74 -9.74
C GLY A 472 -17.60 -5.77 -11.26
N PRO A 473 -18.09 -6.89 -11.79
CA PRO A 473 -18.44 -7.01 -13.21
C PRO A 473 -19.73 -6.24 -13.56
N PHE A 474 -20.03 -6.22 -14.86
CA PHE A 474 -20.92 -5.36 -15.64
C PHE A 474 -22.19 -4.78 -14.96
N PRO A 475 -22.57 -3.52 -15.25
CA PRO A 475 -23.80 -2.90 -14.75
C PRO A 475 -25.06 -3.55 -15.33
N LEU A 476 -26.06 -3.78 -14.47
CA LEU A 476 -27.46 -3.84 -14.87
C LEU A 476 -28.02 -2.40 -14.81
N GLU A 477 -28.67 -1.93 -15.86
CA GLU A 477 -29.33 -0.62 -15.86
C GLU A 477 -30.60 -0.66 -15.00
N LEU A 478 -30.54 -0.09 -13.79
CA LEU A 478 -31.71 0.10 -12.93
C LEU A 478 -32.39 1.45 -13.28
N PRO A 479 -33.70 1.49 -13.54
CA PRO A 479 -34.42 2.72 -13.91
C PRO A 479 -34.21 3.87 -12.91
N ILE A 480 -34.18 3.58 -11.61
CA ILE A 480 -33.94 4.57 -10.56
C ILE A 480 -32.53 5.18 -10.64
N LEU A 481 -31.50 4.41 -11.00
CA LEU A 481 -30.14 4.93 -11.17
C LEU A 481 -30.06 5.88 -12.37
N THR A 482 -30.70 5.52 -13.48
CA THR A 482 -30.77 6.38 -14.68
C THR A 482 -31.46 7.70 -14.38
N HIS A 483 -32.57 7.68 -13.62
CA HIS A 483 -33.27 8.88 -13.18
C HIS A 483 -32.39 9.78 -12.31
N LEU A 484 -31.81 9.22 -11.25
CA LEU A 484 -31.05 9.98 -10.25
C LEU A 484 -29.73 10.56 -10.77
N ARG A 485 -29.11 9.98 -11.81
CA ARG A 485 -27.86 10.51 -12.41
C ARG A 485 -27.97 11.95 -12.93
N SER A 486 -29.16 12.35 -13.36
CA SER A 486 -29.44 13.69 -13.91
C SER A 486 -29.98 14.67 -12.88
N LYS A 487 -30.13 14.26 -11.61
CA LYS A 487 -30.82 15.00 -10.56
C LYS A 487 -29.89 15.39 -9.43
N ARG A 488 -30.29 16.40 -8.66
CA ARG A 488 -29.61 16.79 -7.42
C ARG A 488 -29.90 15.75 -6.34
N VAL A 489 -28.91 14.91 -6.04
CA VAL A 489 -28.99 13.90 -4.97
C VAL A 489 -28.03 14.27 -3.86
N ILE A 490 -28.55 14.40 -2.63
CA ILE A 490 -27.77 14.75 -1.45
C ILE A 490 -27.51 13.50 -0.62
N LEU A 491 -26.24 13.24 -0.30
CA LEU A 491 -25.84 12.25 0.68
C LEU A 491 -25.54 12.95 2.02
N ALA A 492 -26.37 12.65 3.02
CA ALA A 492 -26.33 13.16 4.38
C ALA A 492 -25.20 12.51 5.22
N SER A 493 -23.97 12.48 4.70
CA SER A 493 -22.87 11.75 5.33
C SER A 493 -21.50 12.25 4.88
N ALA A 494 -20.63 12.56 5.84
CA ALA A 494 -19.21 12.85 5.58
C ALA A 494 -18.36 11.60 5.22
N SER A 495 -18.92 10.40 5.30
CA SER A 495 -18.21 9.15 5.02
C SER A 495 -17.84 9.01 3.54
N PRO A 496 -16.54 8.97 3.17
CA PRO A 496 -16.12 8.74 1.79
C PRO A 496 -16.52 7.35 1.27
N ARG A 497 -16.73 6.36 2.17
CA ARG A 497 -17.11 4.99 1.78
C ARG A 497 -18.53 4.92 1.23
N ARG A 498 -19.47 5.59 1.89
CA ARG A 498 -20.87 5.63 1.45
C ARG A 498 -20.99 6.31 0.09
N LYS A 499 -20.20 7.37 -0.13
CA LYS A 499 -20.06 8.00 -1.46
C LYS A 499 -19.50 7.02 -2.50
N ALA A 500 -18.45 6.27 -2.15
CA ALA A 500 -17.85 5.30 -3.06
C ALA A 500 -18.82 4.15 -3.41
N LEU A 501 -19.58 3.63 -2.43
CA LEU A 501 -20.59 2.59 -2.64
C LEU A 501 -21.68 3.04 -3.64
N LEU A 502 -22.20 4.26 -3.49
CA LEU A 502 -23.20 4.81 -4.42
C LEU A 502 -22.61 5.18 -5.79
N ALA A 503 -21.32 5.54 -5.86
CA ALA A 503 -20.65 5.84 -7.12
C ALA A 503 -20.28 4.58 -7.93
N GLN A 504 -20.23 3.40 -7.30
CA GLN A 504 -19.75 2.15 -7.88
C GLN A 504 -20.77 1.00 -7.75
N VAL A 505 -22.07 1.26 -7.93
CA VAL A 505 -23.11 0.25 -7.80
C VAL A 505 -22.93 -0.88 -8.82
N SER A 506 -22.53 -2.07 -8.37
CA SER A 506 -22.54 -3.34 -9.11
C SER A 506 -23.23 -4.39 -8.24
N ILE A 507 -24.12 -5.23 -8.79
CA ILE A 507 -24.84 -6.25 -8.01
C ILE A 507 -23.89 -7.42 -7.69
N HIS A 508 -23.78 -7.79 -6.41
CA HIS A 508 -23.08 -9.00 -5.96
C HIS A 508 -24.06 -10.16 -5.73
N HIS A 509 -23.91 -11.27 -6.45
CA HIS A 509 -24.43 -12.59 -6.03
C HIS A 509 -23.55 -13.76 -6.52
N SER A 510 -23.08 -14.57 -5.56
CA SER A 510 -22.73 -16.01 -5.62
C SER A 510 -21.34 -16.47 -6.16
N PRO A 511 -20.85 -17.67 -5.72
CA PRO A 511 -19.43 -18.02 -5.47
C PRO A 511 -18.64 -18.37 -6.76
N PRO A 512 -17.28 -18.51 -6.71
CA PRO A 512 -16.49 -18.70 -7.92
C PRO A 512 -16.77 -20.05 -8.57
N CYS A 513 -17.22 -20.01 -9.83
CA CYS A 513 -17.39 -21.18 -10.70
C CYS A 513 -15.99 -21.75 -11.08
N PRO A 514 -15.75 -23.08 -11.00
CA PRO A 514 -14.39 -23.65 -11.03
C PRO A 514 -13.88 -24.03 -12.43
N PHE A 515 -14.25 -23.31 -13.51
CA PHE A 515 -13.73 -23.59 -14.86
C PHE A 515 -13.45 -22.32 -15.68
N PRO A 516 -12.40 -22.29 -16.52
CA PRO A 516 -12.13 -21.16 -17.41
C PRO A 516 -13.14 -21.17 -18.58
N LEU A 517 -13.77 -20.02 -18.84
CA LEU A 517 -14.70 -19.84 -19.97
C LEU A 517 -13.94 -19.84 -21.32
N PRO A 518 -14.59 -20.25 -22.43
CA PRO A 518 -13.95 -20.43 -23.74
C PRO A 518 -13.56 -19.12 -24.43
N SER A 519 -12.61 -19.22 -25.35
CA SER A 519 -11.92 -18.16 -26.11
C SER A 519 -12.78 -17.32 -27.09
N SER A 520 -14.09 -17.51 -27.15
CA SER A 520 -14.99 -16.87 -28.14
C SER A 520 -15.64 -15.55 -27.70
N GLN A 521 -15.36 -15.04 -26.49
CA GLN A 521 -15.87 -13.74 -26.01
C GLN A 521 -14.79 -12.63 -25.95
N ARG A 522 -13.70 -12.74 -26.71
CA ARG A 522 -12.57 -11.78 -26.66
C ARG A 522 -12.72 -10.54 -27.55
N THR A 523 -13.85 -10.35 -28.22
CA THR A 523 -14.01 -9.27 -29.21
C THR A 523 -15.26 -8.47 -28.91
N LEU A 524 -15.19 -7.55 -27.94
CA LEU A 524 -16.09 -6.39 -27.74
C LEU A 524 -15.51 -5.53 -26.59
N LEU A 525 -14.34 -4.93 -26.79
CA LEU A 525 -13.74 -3.94 -25.87
C LEU A 525 -13.21 -2.74 -26.66
N THR A 526 -14.12 -2.05 -27.35
CA THR A 526 -13.89 -0.72 -27.92
C THR A 526 -15.16 0.11 -27.75
N THR A 527 -15.52 0.43 -26.51
CA THR A 527 -16.48 1.50 -26.18
C THR A 527 -15.98 2.29 -24.97
N PRO A 528 -16.21 3.62 -24.92
CA PRO A 528 -15.84 4.44 -23.79
C PRO A 528 -16.60 4.01 -22.53
N ASN A 529 -15.85 3.84 -21.44
CA ASN A 529 -16.25 3.65 -20.04
C ASN A 529 -17.76 3.91 -19.75
N PRO A 530 -18.61 2.88 -19.54
CA PRO A 530 -19.95 3.13 -19.04
C PRO A 530 -19.87 3.58 -17.57
N GLN A 531 -20.42 4.75 -17.26
CA GLN A 531 -20.53 5.28 -15.89
C GLN A 531 -21.52 4.41 -15.10
N ILE A 532 -21.06 3.73 -14.05
CA ILE A 532 -21.80 2.60 -13.44
C ILE A 532 -22.75 3.05 -12.29
N GLY A 533 -22.39 4.02 -11.43
CA GLY A 533 -23.21 4.46 -10.28
C GLY A 533 -23.67 5.94 -10.29
N LEU A 534 -23.97 6.51 -9.11
CA LEU A 534 -24.30 7.93 -8.89
C LEU A 534 -23.02 8.75 -8.72
N THR A 535 -22.56 9.43 -9.77
CA THR A 535 -21.28 10.16 -9.78
C THR A 535 -21.41 11.63 -9.38
N ASN A 536 -22.61 12.21 -9.44
CA ASN A 536 -22.89 13.62 -9.13
C ASN A 536 -23.61 13.79 -7.77
N LEU A 537 -23.05 13.24 -6.71
CA LEU A 537 -23.59 13.34 -5.34
C LEU A 537 -23.12 14.61 -4.64
N GLU A 538 -24.05 15.40 -4.13
CA GLU A 538 -23.79 16.50 -3.20
C GLU A 538 -23.62 15.94 -1.79
N ILE A 539 -22.57 16.37 -1.06
CA ILE A 539 -22.29 15.88 0.28
C ILE A 539 -22.60 16.97 1.30
N ILE A 540 -23.61 16.74 2.14
CA ILE A 540 -23.94 17.62 3.27
C ILE A 540 -23.88 16.77 4.54
N PRO A 541 -22.84 16.90 5.38
CA PRO A 541 -22.78 16.19 6.66
C PRO A 541 -23.86 16.69 7.61
N SER A 542 -24.53 15.78 8.33
CA SER A 542 -25.38 16.17 9.45
C SER A 542 -24.54 16.59 10.66
N THR A 543 -24.96 17.65 11.35
CA THR A 543 -24.38 18.14 12.61
C THR A 543 -25.13 17.64 13.84
N GLU A 544 -26.18 16.83 13.67
CA GLU A 544 -27.01 16.32 14.75
C GLU A 544 -26.21 15.40 15.69
N PRO A 545 -26.30 15.61 17.02
CA PRO A 545 -25.64 14.75 17.99
C PRO A 545 -26.25 13.35 18.03
N GLU A 546 -25.40 12.35 18.23
CA GLU A 546 -25.79 10.94 18.47
C GLU A 546 -26.10 10.77 19.98
N ASP A 547 -27.16 11.42 20.47
CA ASP A 547 -27.46 11.60 21.90
C ASP A 547 -28.79 11.00 22.38
N LEU A 548 -29.42 10.16 21.55
CA LEU A 548 -30.62 9.44 21.94
C LEU A 548 -30.35 8.54 23.15
N ASP A 549 -31.36 8.39 24.02
CA ASP A 549 -31.20 7.53 25.18
C ASP A 549 -31.22 6.05 24.76
N LYS A 550 -30.05 5.40 24.92
CA LYS A 550 -29.81 4.00 24.58
C LYS A 550 -30.55 3.01 25.49
N LYS A 551 -31.11 3.47 26.62
CA LYS A 551 -31.88 2.61 27.54
C LYS A 551 -33.36 2.48 27.16
N THR A 552 -33.88 3.43 26.39
CA THR A 552 -35.30 3.50 26.00
C THR A 552 -35.58 3.00 24.59
N HIS A 553 -34.55 2.63 23.84
CA HIS A 553 -34.65 2.14 22.47
C HIS A 553 -33.95 0.80 22.32
N THR A 554 -34.54 -0.12 21.55
CA THR A 554 -33.80 -1.27 21.01
C THR A 554 -32.70 -0.82 20.06
N PRO A 555 -31.65 -1.63 19.81
CA PRO A 555 -30.60 -1.26 18.85
C PRO A 555 -31.13 -0.89 17.45
N GLU A 556 -32.16 -1.59 16.98
CA GLU A 556 -32.85 -1.34 15.71
C GLU A 556 -33.62 -0.01 15.71
N GLU A 557 -34.40 0.28 16.75
CA GLU A 557 -35.12 1.55 16.89
C GLU A 557 -34.15 2.73 17.01
N TYR A 558 -33.06 2.55 17.75
CA TYR A 558 -32.03 3.57 17.95
C TYR A 558 -31.42 4.00 16.62
N VAL A 559 -30.90 3.05 15.84
CA VAL A 559 -30.23 3.35 14.57
C VAL A 559 -31.21 3.88 13.52
N ALA A 560 -32.47 3.43 13.52
CA ALA A 560 -33.51 3.98 12.67
C ALA A 560 -33.81 5.45 13.01
N ALA A 561 -33.97 5.76 14.30
CA ALA A 561 -34.27 7.11 14.77
C ALA A 561 -33.13 8.10 14.47
N THR A 562 -31.86 7.69 14.67
CA THR A 562 -30.71 8.55 14.35
C THR A 562 -30.57 8.80 12.85
N ALA A 563 -30.74 7.77 12.01
CA ALA A 563 -30.69 7.93 10.56
C ALA A 563 -31.82 8.85 10.05
N ARG A 564 -33.04 8.72 10.60
CA ARG A 564 -34.18 9.57 10.26
C ARG A 564 -33.95 11.03 10.67
N ARG A 565 -33.44 11.28 11.88
CA ARG A 565 -33.09 12.64 12.35
C ARG A 565 -32.06 13.29 11.44
N LYS A 566 -31.01 12.54 11.06
CA LYS A 566 -29.97 13.01 10.13
C LYS A 566 -30.54 13.36 8.75
N CYS A 567 -31.45 12.54 8.22
CA CYS A 567 -32.09 12.78 6.93
C CYS A 567 -32.91 14.08 6.93
N LEU A 568 -33.77 14.25 7.95
CA LEU A 568 -34.63 15.43 8.08
C LEU A 568 -33.83 16.72 8.28
N ALA A 569 -32.81 16.70 9.14
CA ALA A 569 -31.96 17.87 9.39
C ALA A 569 -31.21 18.34 8.13
N VAL A 570 -30.68 17.41 7.34
CA VAL A 570 -29.99 17.73 6.08
C VAL A 570 -30.97 18.23 5.03
N TYR A 571 -32.18 17.66 4.94
CA TYR A 571 -33.23 18.16 4.04
C TYR A 571 -33.65 19.59 4.40
N GLN A 572 -33.89 19.89 5.67
CA GLN A 572 -34.19 21.25 6.14
C GLN A 572 -33.04 22.23 5.83
N THR A 573 -31.79 21.83 6.08
CA THR A 573 -30.61 22.63 5.74
C THR A 573 -30.52 22.93 4.24
N ALA A 574 -30.86 21.96 3.39
CA ALA A 574 -30.85 22.13 1.94
C ALA A 574 -31.92 23.13 1.49
N LEU A 575 -33.13 23.09 2.08
CA LEU A 575 -34.20 24.04 1.81
C LEU A 575 -33.83 25.47 2.26
N THR A 576 -33.23 25.64 3.45
CA THR A 576 -32.78 26.96 3.92
C THR A 576 -31.73 27.57 2.99
N ARG A 577 -30.72 26.78 2.56
CA ARG A 577 -29.68 27.26 1.63
C ARG A 577 -30.24 27.69 0.28
N GLN A 578 -31.27 27.01 -0.19
CA GLN A 578 -31.97 27.37 -1.43
C GLN A 578 -32.75 28.68 -1.28
N GLN A 579 -33.46 28.87 -0.17
CA GLN A 579 -34.17 30.11 0.13
C GLN A 579 -33.19 31.29 0.18
N GLU A 580 -32.08 31.15 0.90
CA GLU A 580 -31.00 32.14 0.96
C GLU A 580 -30.41 32.45 -0.44
N ALA A 581 -30.12 31.42 -1.24
CA ALA A 581 -29.60 31.58 -2.60
C ALA A 581 -30.61 32.29 -3.54
N THR A 582 -31.90 32.04 -3.36
CA THR A 582 -32.98 32.66 -4.14
C THR A 582 -33.16 34.13 -3.75
N GLU A 583 -33.10 34.45 -2.46
CA GLU A 583 -33.11 35.83 -1.98
C GLU A 583 -31.87 36.62 -2.41
N HIS A 584 -30.69 36.00 -2.38
CA HIS A 584 -29.44 36.62 -2.86
C HIS A 584 -29.49 36.93 -4.35
N LYS A 585 -30.07 36.05 -5.18
CA LYS A 585 -30.28 36.27 -6.61
C LYS A 585 -31.24 37.44 -6.88
N GLN A 586 -32.19 37.72 -5.99
CA GLN A 586 -33.12 38.83 -6.11
C GLN A 586 -32.54 40.19 -5.64
N LYS A 587 -31.43 40.19 -4.86
CA LYS A 587 -30.90 41.38 -4.16
C LYS A 587 -29.59 41.98 -4.72
N GLN A 588 -28.93 41.40 -5.76
CA GLN A 588 -27.61 41.89 -6.21
C GLN A 588 -27.59 42.62 -7.56
N ASP A 589 -27.20 43.90 -7.46
CA ASP A 589 -26.81 44.88 -8.50
C ASP A 589 -25.25 45.11 -8.49
N VAL A 590 -24.44 44.18 -7.94
CA VAL A 590 -22.96 44.32 -7.77
C VAL A 590 -22.27 42.94 -7.90
N PRO A 591 -21.06 42.82 -8.50
CA PRO A 591 -20.51 41.53 -8.93
C PRO A 591 -19.88 40.75 -7.78
N ASN A 592 -20.59 39.75 -7.27
CA ASN A 592 -20.06 38.64 -6.49
C ASN A 592 -20.38 37.33 -7.23
N PRO A 593 -19.66 36.23 -6.97
CA PRO A 593 -19.79 35.00 -7.75
C PRO A 593 -21.22 34.46 -7.68
N VAL A 594 -21.79 34.18 -8.85
CA VAL A 594 -23.12 33.57 -9.02
C VAL A 594 -23.18 32.28 -8.18
N PRO A 595 -24.17 32.11 -7.28
CA PRO A 595 -24.33 30.87 -6.53
C PRO A 595 -24.50 29.70 -7.50
N ASP A 596 -23.91 28.54 -7.16
CA ASP A 596 -23.99 27.32 -7.97
C ASP A 596 -25.45 27.07 -8.40
N PRO A 597 -25.76 27.01 -9.71
CA PRO A 597 -27.13 26.91 -10.19
C PRO A 597 -27.86 25.67 -9.65
N ARG A 598 -27.14 24.63 -9.21
CA ARG A 598 -27.69 23.43 -8.57
C ARG A 598 -28.35 23.72 -7.22
N VAL A 599 -27.95 24.77 -6.51
CA VAL A 599 -28.50 25.12 -5.17
C VAL A 599 -29.89 25.76 -5.27
N LEU A 600 -30.30 26.21 -6.47
CA LEU A 600 -31.59 26.83 -6.71
C LEU A 600 -32.75 25.82 -6.87
N GLU A 601 -32.45 24.54 -7.08
CA GLU A 601 -33.44 23.46 -7.23
C GLU A 601 -33.58 22.64 -5.95
N ASP A 602 -34.80 22.20 -5.63
CA ASP A 602 -35.05 21.26 -4.52
C ASP A 602 -34.22 19.98 -4.73
N PRO A 603 -33.69 19.37 -3.65
CA PRO A 603 -33.05 18.07 -3.78
C PRO A 603 -34.08 17.03 -4.22
N ALA A 604 -33.79 16.31 -5.31
CA ALA A 604 -34.66 15.25 -5.78
C ALA A 604 -34.72 14.09 -4.78
N VAL A 605 -33.61 13.81 -4.09
CA VAL A 605 -33.52 12.82 -3.02
C VAL A 605 -32.46 13.23 -2.00
N VAL A 606 -32.75 13.03 -0.72
CA VAL A 606 -31.78 13.02 0.39
C VAL A 606 -31.62 11.59 0.91
N ILE A 607 -30.38 11.10 0.98
CA ILE A 607 -30.03 9.77 1.49
C ILE A 607 -29.22 9.94 2.77
N ALA A 608 -29.71 9.40 3.89
CA ALA A 608 -28.97 9.28 5.14
C ALA A 608 -28.75 7.82 5.50
N ALA A 609 -27.63 7.54 6.16
CA ALA A 609 -27.38 6.23 6.74
C ALA A 609 -26.68 6.38 8.09
N ASP A 610 -27.02 5.49 9.02
CA ASP A 610 -26.34 5.39 10.30
C ASP A 610 -26.03 3.94 10.65
N THR A 611 -24.92 3.70 11.32
CA THR A 611 -24.42 2.35 11.59
C THR A 611 -24.01 2.24 13.05
N VAL A 612 -24.46 1.18 13.72
CA VAL A 612 -24.11 0.83 15.11
C VAL A 612 -23.79 -0.66 15.22
N ILE A 613 -23.10 -1.06 16.29
CA ILE A 613 -22.91 -2.47 16.64
C ILE A 613 -23.80 -2.81 17.83
N ALA A 614 -24.57 -3.89 17.72
CA ALA A 614 -25.27 -4.50 18.83
C ALA A 614 -24.47 -5.72 19.32
N THR A 615 -24.02 -5.68 20.58
CA THR A 615 -23.39 -6.85 21.20
C THR A 615 -24.44 -7.94 21.45
N ARG A 616 -23.98 -9.17 21.75
CA ARG A 616 -24.87 -10.27 22.12
C ARG A 616 -25.77 -9.94 23.32
N GLY A 617 -25.34 -9.04 24.22
CA GLY A 617 -26.11 -8.57 25.37
C GLY A 617 -27.08 -7.43 25.07
N GLY A 618 -27.24 -7.02 23.81
CA GLY A 618 -28.09 -5.90 23.40
C GLY A 618 -27.49 -4.52 23.63
N GLN A 619 -26.20 -4.44 24.00
CA GLN A 619 -25.53 -3.15 24.19
C GLN A 619 -25.19 -2.52 22.84
N ILE A 620 -25.51 -1.23 22.69
CA ILE A 620 -25.20 -0.43 21.50
C ILE A 620 -23.80 0.16 21.62
N LEU A 621 -22.91 -0.22 20.69
CA LEU A 621 -21.58 0.33 20.53
C LEU A 621 -21.54 1.22 19.28
N GLU A 622 -21.07 2.45 19.47
CA GLU A 622 -20.88 3.43 18.41
C GLU A 622 -19.39 3.51 18.06
N LYS A 623 -18.91 4.72 17.76
CA LYS A 623 -17.50 5.01 17.52
C LYS A 623 -16.76 5.05 18.87
N PRO A 624 -15.52 4.55 18.93
CA PRO A 624 -14.72 4.61 20.15
C PRO A 624 -14.45 6.07 20.55
N ARG A 625 -14.49 6.35 21.85
CA ARG A 625 -14.25 7.71 22.38
C ARG A 625 -12.79 7.98 22.71
N SER A 626 -12.06 6.95 23.10
CA SER A 626 -10.63 6.99 23.46
C SER A 626 -9.92 5.74 22.93
N GLU A 627 -8.59 5.75 22.86
CA GLU A 627 -7.81 4.57 22.47
C GLU A 627 -8.06 3.38 23.42
N ALA A 628 -8.16 3.65 24.73
CA ALA A 628 -8.49 2.64 25.72
C ALA A 628 -9.91 2.09 25.54
N ASP A 629 -10.87 2.94 25.17
CA ASP A 629 -12.23 2.53 24.82
C ASP A 629 -12.24 1.70 23.53
N HIS A 630 -11.39 2.04 22.56
CA HIS A 630 -11.22 1.33 21.31
C HIS A 630 -10.67 -0.09 21.53
N VAL A 631 -9.60 -0.23 22.32
CA VAL A 631 -9.05 -1.54 22.71
C VAL A 631 -10.11 -2.35 23.46
N ARG A 632 -10.73 -1.78 24.50
CA ARG A 632 -11.79 -2.45 25.27
C ARG A 632 -12.94 -2.93 24.39
N MET A 633 -13.37 -2.11 23.45
CA MET A 633 -14.45 -2.43 22.52
C MET A 633 -14.09 -3.64 21.65
N LEU A 634 -12.91 -3.63 21.02
CA LEU A 634 -12.47 -4.73 20.16
C LEU A 634 -12.18 -6.01 20.95
N THR A 635 -11.61 -5.90 22.14
CA THR A 635 -11.42 -7.04 23.06
C THR A 635 -12.76 -7.67 23.41
N HIS A 636 -13.78 -6.87 23.74
CA HIS A 636 -15.12 -7.37 24.02
C HIS A 636 -15.75 -8.07 22.80
N LEU A 637 -15.61 -7.50 21.60
CA LEU A 637 -16.12 -8.11 20.37
C LEU A 637 -15.41 -9.44 20.04
N ARG A 638 -14.09 -9.51 20.25
CA ARG A 638 -13.33 -10.76 20.13
C ARG A 638 -13.81 -11.81 21.12
N ASP A 639 -13.87 -11.48 22.40
CA ASP A 639 -14.14 -12.44 23.47
C ASP A 639 -15.57 -12.96 23.40
N THR A 640 -16.50 -12.19 22.82
CA THR A 640 -17.87 -12.62 22.53
C THR A 640 -18.02 -13.33 21.19
N ILE A 641 -16.99 -13.29 20.34
CA ILE A 641 -16.85 -13.89 19.01
C ILE A 641 -17.85 -13.35 17.97
N ARG A 642 -19.08 -12.99 18.37
CA ARG A 642 -20.17 -12.59 17.48
C ARG A 642 -20.83 -11.30 17.94
N HIS A 643 -21.08 -10.41 17.00
CA HIS A 643 -21.90 -9.20 17.15
C HIS A 643 -22.72 -8.92 15.89
N ARG A 644 -23.76 -8.07 16.03
CA ARG A 644 -24.60 -7.63 14.92
C ARG A 644 -24.21 -6.22 14.51
N VAL A 645 -23.94 -6.02 13.22
CA VAL A 645 -23.79 -4.70 12.61
C VAL A 645 -25.16 -4.29 12.09
N LEU A 646 -25.70 -3.19 12.60
CA LEU A 646 -26.98 -2.65 12.18
C LEU A 646 -26.74 -1.35 11.42
N THR A 647 -27.17 -1.27 10.16
CA THR A 647 -27.22 0.00 9.43
C THR A 647 -28.65 0.35 9.09
N ALA A 648 -29.09 1.54 9.51
CA ALA A 648 -30.32 2.14 9.02
C ALA A 648 -30.02 3.00 7.81
N VAL A 649 -30.83 2.87 6.76
CA VAL A 649 -30.87 3.80 5.63
C VAL A 649 -32.20 4.52 5.67
N CYS A 650 -32.16 5.84 5.53
CA CYS A 650 -33.34 6.68 5.42
C CYS A 650 -33.24 7.50 4.13
N VAL A 651 -34.29 7.46 3.32
CA VAL A 651 -34.38 8.18 2.05
C VAL A 651 -35.60 9.07 2.09
N LEU A 652 -35.42 10.33 1.67
CA LEU A 652 -36.47 11.33 1.60
C LEU A 652 -36.49 11.96 0.21
N ALA A 653 -37.68 12.10 -0.37
CA ALA A 653 -37.91 12.86 -1.60
C ALA A 653 -39.09 13.83 -1.44
N PRO A 654 -39.06 15.02 -2.05
CA PRO A 654 -40.21 15.93 -2.05
C PRO A 654 -41.40 15.28 -2.78
N LYS A 655 -42.61 15.56 -2.30
CA LYS A 655 -43.83 15.10 -2.97
C LYS A 655 -44.14 15.95 -4.18
N ALA A 656 -44.51 15.32 -5.29
CA ALA A 656 -44.89 16.04 -6.50
C ALA A 656 -46.15 16.91 -6.33
N ASP A 657 -47.05 16.51 -5.42
CA ASP A 657 -48.31 17.20 -5.11
C ASP A 657 -48.20 18.21 -3.95
N ALA A 658 -47.01 18.36 -3.35
CA ALA A 658 -46.74 19.20 -2.19
C ALA A 658 -47.68 18.98 -0.98
N THR A 659 -48.34 17.83 -0.88
CA THR A 659 -49.22 17.50 0.25
C THR A 659 -48.43 17.40 1.54
N HIS A 660 -48.95 17.97 2.63
CA HIS A 660 -48.28 17.99 3.93
C HIS A 660 -47.88 16.56 4.36
N PRO A 661 -46.62 16.30 4.78
CA PRO A 661 -45.56 17.24 5.18
C PRO A 661 -44.67 17.79 4.04
N GLY A 662 -45.04 17.60 2.78
CA GLY A 662 -44.33 18.10 1.59
C GLY A 662 -43.27 17.13 1.04
N TYR A 663 -43.05 16.02 1.72
CA TYR A 663 -42.08 14.99 1.37
C TYR A 663 -42.59 13.59 1.71
N GLU A 664 -42.04 12.60 1.02
CA GLU A 664 -42.16 11.18 1.31
C GLU A 664 -40.85 10.71 1.94
N ILE A 665 -40.93 9.94 3.03
CA ILE A 665 -39.76 9.44 3.74
C ILE A 665 -39.92 7.95 4.03
N ALA A 666 -38.90 7.18 3.69
CA ALA A 666 -38.87 5.74 3.98
C ALA A 666 -37.54 5.37 4.64
N SER A 667 -37.57 4.38 5.52
CA SER A 667 -36.39 3.88 6.21
C SER A 667 -36.39 2.36 6.30
N HIS A 668 -35.20 1.77 6.30
CA HIS A 668 -34.99 0.34 6.49
C HIS A 668 -33.77 0.12 7.38
N VAL A 669 -33.83 -0.87 8.27
CA VAL A 669 -32.71 -1.30 9.11
C VAL A 669 -32.27 -2.68 8.64
N GLU A 670 -31.00 -2.81 8.29
CA GLU A 670 -30.42 -4.08 7.89
C GLU A 670 -29.42 -4.57 8.95
N GLY A 671 -29.52 -5.84 9.31
CA GLY A 671 -28.64 -6.49 10.29
C GLY A 671 -27.75 -7.56 9.67
N THR A 672 -26.45 -7.48 9.92
CA THR A 672 -25.47 -8.48 9.49
C THR A 672 -24.72 -9.02 10.71
N ASN A 673 -24.59 -10.34 10.83
CA ASN A 673 -23.76 -10.95 11.87
C ASN A 673 -22.29 -10.93 11.42
N VAL A 674 -21.41 -10.47 12.31
CA VAL A 674 -19.95 -10.50 12.09
C VAL A 674 -19.32 -11.33 13.19
N PHE A 675 -18.36 -12.15 12.80
CA PHE A 675 -17.64 -13.05 13.68
C PHE A 675 -16.17 -12.63 13.71
N PHE A 676 -15.61 -12.46 14.91
CA PHE A 676 -14.20 -12.20 15.11
C PHE A 676 -13.44 -13.51 15.33
N ALA A 677 -12.17 -13.52 14.92
CA ALA A 677 -11.24 -14.58 15.30
C ALA A 677 -11.03 -14.57 16.83
N GLY A 678 -10.93 -15.73 17.46
CA GLY A 678 -10.69 -15.83 18.90
C GLY A 678 -9.27 -15.44 19.31
N ALA A 679 -9.04 -15.24 20.62
CA ALA A 679 -7.71 -14.96 21.16
C ALA A 679 -6.70 -16.09 20.83
N ASP A 680 -7.15 -17.35 20.91
CA ASP A 680 -6.36 -18.54 20.58
C ASP A 680 -6.29 -18.83 19.07
N ASP A 681 -7.14 -18.18 18.27
CA ASP A 681 -7.27 -18.36 16.81
C ASP A 681 -6.67 -17.19 16.02
N GLY A 682 -5.70 -16.47 16.61
CA GLY A 682 -4.90 -15.47 15.91
C GLY A 682 -5.28 -14.02 16.16
N LEU A 683 -6.14 -13.72 17.15
CA LEU A 683 -6.44 -12.36 17.60
C LEU A 683 -6.02 -12.07 19.06
N PRO A 684 -4.73 -12.24 19.44
CA PRO A 684 -4.26 -11.87 20.78
C PRO A 684 -4.32 -10.35 21.04
N ASP A 685 -4.18 -9.94 22.32
CA ASP A 685 -4.33 -8.54 22.75
C ASP A 685 -3.40 -7.58 22.00
N ASP A 686 -2.17 -8.01 21.70
CA ASP A 686 -1.19 -7.20 20.98
C ASP A 686 -1.61 -6.93 19.52
N VAL A 687 -2.36 -7.83 18.89
CA VAL A 687 -2.94 -7.62 17.55
C VAL A 687 -4.06 -6.59 17.60
N ILE A 688 -4.92 -6.63 18.63
CA ILE A 688 -5.96 -5.62 18.85
C ILE A 688 -5.32 -4.25 19.08
N GLU A 689 -4.35 -4.15 19.98
CA GLU A 689 -3.62 -2.91 20.23
C GLU A 689 -2.94 -2.38 18.95
N SER A 690 -2.31 -3.25 18.17
CA SER A 690 -1.66 -2.88 16.91
C SER A 690 -2.68 -2.37 15.89
N TYR A 691 -3.86 -2.98 15.82
CA TYR A 691 -4.95 -2.52 14.98
C TYR A 691 -5.46 -1.13 15.41
N VAL A 692 -5.67 -0.92 16.71
CA VAL A 692 -6.09 0.36 17.28
C VAL A 692 -5.09 1.47 16.94
N ARG A 693 -3.78 1.19 17.03
CA ARG A 693 -2.70 2.13 16.65
C ARG A 693 -2.75 2.54 15.18
N THR A 694 -3.33 1.73 14.29
CA THR A 694 -3.52 2.13 12.88
C THR A 694 -4.50 3.29 12.71
N ARG A 695 -5.35 3.54 13.73
CA ARG A 695 -6.48 4.48 13.72
C ARG A 695 -7.48 4.23 12.59
N GLU A 696 -7.39 3.09 11.90
CA GLU A 696 -8.34 2.73 10.86
C GLU A 696 -9.73 2.59 11.46
N GLY A 697 -9.90 2.04 12.67
CA GLY A 697 -11.21 1.87 13.29
C GLY A 697 -11.84 3.13 13.93
N ALA A 698 -11.06 4.20 14.15
CA ALA A 698 -11.40 5.22 15.15
C ALA A 698 -12.69 6.03 14.85
N ASP A 699 -13.04 6.20 13.57
CA ASP A 699 -14.23 6.93 13.13
C ASP A 699 -15.40 6.01 12.73
N LYS A 700 -15.39 4.74 13.17
CA LYS A 700 -16.34 3.70 12.76
C LYS A 700 -17.03 3.06 13.95
N ALA A 701 -18.29 2.68 13.76
CA ALA A 701 -19.01 1.91 14.75
C ALA A 701 -18.31 0.58 15.02
N GLY A 702 -18.19 0.19 16.29
CA GLY A 702 -17.45 -1.01 16.69
C GLY A 702 -15.94 -0.88 16.62
N GLY A 703 -15.42 0.26 16.15
CA GLY A 703 -13.99 0.50 16.07
C GLY A 703 -13.28 -0.36 15.03
N TYR A 704 -13.91 -0.84 13.95
CA TYR A 704 -13.18 -1.58 12.90
C TYR A 704 -13.70 -1.31 11.49
N ALA A 705 -12.88 -1.69 10.48
CA ALA A 705 -13.19 -1.52 9.07
C ALA A 705 -13.12 -2.86 8.32
N LEU A 706 -14.26 -3.35 7.82
CA LEU A 706 -14.30 -4.62 7.07
C LEU A 706 -13.50 -4.56 5.75
N GLN A 707 -13.41 -3.40 5.10
CA GLN A 707 -12.66 -3.24 3.83
C GLN A 707 -11.16 -3.03 4.00
N GLY A 708 -10.71 -3.00 5.26
CA GLY A 708 -9.38 -2.58 5.64
C GLY A 708 -8.60 -3.69 6.32
N VAL A 709 -7.59 -3.28 7.09
CA VAL A 709 -6.83 -4.21 7.95
C VAL A 709 -7.77 -4.91 8.93
N GLY A 710 -8.82 -4.24 9.39
CA GLY A 710 -9.79 -4.79 10.34
C GLY A 710 -10.50 -6.04 9.82
N GLY A 711 -10.93 -6.04 8.56
CA GLY A 711 -11.58 -7.21 7.95
C GLY A 711 -10.62 -8.38 7.65
N MET A 712 -9.32 -8.10 7.54
CA MET A 712 -8.30 -9.14 7.30
C MET A 712 -7.79 -9.78 8.60
N VAL A 713 -7.78 -9.00 9.69
CA VAL A 713 -7.09 -9.36 10.93
C VAL A 713 -8.06 -9.66 12.06
N LEU A 714 -9.21 -8.96 12.13
CA LEU A 714 -10.17 -9.11 13.23
C LEU A 714 -11.31 -10.06 12.86
N VAL A 715 -11.79 -10.00 11.61
CA VAL A 715 -12.99 -10.70 11.15
C VAL A 715 -12.66 -12.08 10.60
N ASP A 716 -13.28 -13.11 11.15
CA ASP A 716 -13.21 -14.49 10.67
C ASP A 716 -14.24 -14.75 9.56
N LYS A 717 -15.51 -14.43 9.84
CA LYS A 717 -16.60 -14.58 8.85
C LYS A 717 -17.69 -13.52 9.02
N VAL A 718 -18.48 -13.34 7.96
CA VAL A 718 -19.64 -12.43 7.91
C VAL A 718 -20.84 -13.22 7.39
N GLU A 719 -21.95 -13.18 8.12
CA GLU A 719 -23.22 -13.79 7.74
C GLU A 719 -24.26 -12.69 7.55
N GLY A 720 -24.60 -12.42 6.28
CA GLY A 720 -25.45 -11.30 5.86
C GLY A 720 -24.73 -10.39 4.86
N SER A 721 -25.22 -9.17 4.67
CA SER A 721 -24.69 -8.30 3.62
C SER A 721 -23.40 -7.56 4.03
N VAL A 722 -22.40 -7.58 3.14
CA VAL A 722 -21.09 -6.94 3.33
C VAL A 722 -21.21 -5.42 3.23
N ASP A 723 -22.03 -4.89 2.33
CA ASP A 723 -22.26 -3.45 2.17
C ASP A 723 -22.98 -2.83 3.39
N ASN A 724 -23.84 -3.60 4.06
CA ASN A 724 -24.40 -3.25 5.35
C ASN A 724 -23.30 -3.04 6.40
N VAL A 725 -22.30 -3.93 6.48
CA VAL A 725 -21.16 -3.78 7.42
C VAL A 725 -20.27 -2.60 7.06
N ILE A 726 -20.13 -2.28 5.77
CA ILE A 726 -19.40 -1.11 5.29
C ILE A 726 -20.11 0.20 5.68
N GLY A 727 -21.43 0.12 5.90
CA GLY A 727 -22.26 1.17 6.45
C GLY A 727 -23.26 1.77 5.45
N LEU A 728 -23.57 1.10 4.34
CA LEU A 728 -24.69 1.43 3.47
C LEU A 728 -25.15 0.19 2.69
N PRO A 729 -26.29 -0.43 3.04
CA PRO A 729 -26.89 -1.48 2.22
C PRO A 729 -27.43 -0.90 0.90
N VAL A 730 -26.66 -1.05 -0.17
CA VAL A 730 -26.87 -0.35 -1.45
C VAL A 730 -28.16 -0.81 -2.11
N ARG A 731 -28.46 -2.11 -2.06
CA ARG A 731 -29.69 -2.67 -2.65
C ARG A 731 -30.94 -2.07 -2.00
N LYS A 732 -31.03 -2.15 -0.67
CA LYS A 732 -32.17 -1.60 0.08
C LYS A 732 -32.23 -0.07 -0.07
N CYS A 733 -31.09 0.62 -0.10
CA CYS A 733 -31.04 2.06 -0.37
C CYS A 733 -31.69 2.42 -1.72
N LEU A 734 -31.38 1.70 -2.80
CA LEU A 734 -31.95 1.97 -4.13
C LEU A 734 -33.44 1.62 -4.21
N GLN A 735 -33.88 0.55 -3.55
CA GLN A 735 -35.31 0.21 -3.43
C GLN A 735 -36.08 1.31 -2.69
N LEU A 736 -35.52 1.86 -1.62
CA LEU A 736 -36.11 3.00 -0.92
C LEU A 736 -36.17 4.24 -1.80
N CYS A 737 -35.12 4.51 -2.59
CA CYS A 737 -35.13 5.60 -3.58
C CYS A 737 -36.24 5.42 -4.61
N GLU A 738 -36.40 4.20 -5.15
CA GLU A 738 -37.47 3.88 -6.10
C GLU A 738 -38.85 4.13 -5.49
N ARG A 739 -39.05 3.70 -4.23
CA ARG A 739 -40.29 3.91 -3.49
C ARG A 739 -40.62 5.38 -3.31
N VAL A 740 -39.71 6.17 -2.73
CA VAL A 740 -40.01 7.58 -2.42
C VAL A 740 -40.05 8.47 -3.66
N VAL A 741 -39.49 8.04 -4.80
CA VAL A 741 -39.50 8.83 -6.05
C VAL A 741 -40.65 8.43 -6.97
N PHE A 742 -40.90 7.13 -7.18
CA PHE A 742 -41.87 6.65 -8.17
C PHE A 742 -43.17 6.10 -7.59
N ARG A 743 -43.18 5.67 -6.32
CA ARG A 743 -44.33 5.00 -5.67
C ARG A 743 -44.79 5.73 -4.42
N GLN A 744 -44.92 7.06 -4.53
CA GLN A 744 -45.39 7.90 -3.43
C GLN A 744 -46.86 7.58 -3.11
N GLY A 745 -47.17 7.33 -1.83
CA GLY A 745 -48.55 7.07 -1.38
C GLY A 745 -49.05 5.62 -1.48
N GLU A 746 -48.22 4.67 -1.92
CA GLU A 746 -48.55 3.24 -1.85
C GLU A 746 -48.33 2.69 -0.42
N GLU A 747 -49.39 2.16 0.21
CA GLU A 747 -49.28 1.38 1.45
C GLU A 747 -48.68 0.00 1.12
N VAL A 748 -47.63 -0.41 1.83
CA VAL A 748 -46.97 -1.71 1.64
C VAL A 748 -47.58 -2.70 2.65
N GLU A 749 -48.28 -3.72 2.15
CA GLU A 749 -48.63 -4.90 2.95
C GLU A 749 -47.33 -5.64 3.38
N GLY A 750 -47.28 -6.07 4.65
CA GLY A 750 -46.05 -6.30 5.42
C GLY A 750 -45.00 -7.27 4.84
N GLU A 751 -43.74 -6.84 4.87
CA GLU A 751 -42.55 -7.72 4.90
C GLU A 751 -42.13 -7.93 6.38
N ASP A 752 -42.98 -8.60 7.16
CA ASP A 752 -42.60 -9.18 8.45
C ASP A 752 -42.56 -10.71 8.31
N GLY A 753 -41.36 -11.28 8.26
CA GLY A 753 -41.11 -12.69 8.58
C GLY A 753 -41.03 -13.68 7.40
N GLU A 754 -39.87 -13.80 6.76
CA GLU A 754 -39.40 -15.12 6.28
C GLU A 754 -38.54 -15.72 7.41
N GLY A 755 -39.17 -16.61 8.17
CA GLY A 755 -38.52 -17.45 9.17
C GLY A 755 -37.76 -18.61 8.52
N ASP A 756 -36.79 -19.11 9.29
CA ASP A 756 -35.99 -20.31 9.02
C ASP A 756 -36.84 -21.51 8.59
N GLU A 757 -36.56 -22.12 7.43
CA GLU A 757 -36.81 -23.55 7.16
C GLU A 757 -35.64 -24.16 6.34
N GLU A 758 -34.96 -25.11 7.01
CA GLU A 758 -33.99 -26.17 6.63
C GLU A 758 -32.73 -25.87 5.78
#